data_AF-A1CBC2-F1
#
_entry.id   AF-A1CBC2-F1
#
_cell.length_a   1.000
_cell.length_b   1.000
_cell.length_c   1.000
_cell.angle_alpha   90.00
_cell.angle_beta   90.00
_cell.angle_gamma   90.00
#
_symmetry.space_group_name_H-M   'P 1'
#
loop_
_entity.id
_entity.type
_entity.pdbx_description
1 polymer ?
#
loop_
_entity_poly.entity_id
_entity_poly.type
_entity_poly.pdbx_seq_one_letter_code
_entity_poly.pdbx_strand_id
1 'polypeptide(L)'
;MSPFKRPFTADEELGKKDDDHRPQAIREPLWRSKQWRAPRPRRFIVVVIAVYLLYLFFKNMPTDIPPAVERFNPGFAQGRRQSGRPWPPSITPPATSAQKPPPRDASTKQDRTDFYYEGDIKFNALPKSLQRFWKPPARYGNTASHAVVFAASSLRSVSDLLPLACRMAEQRVNEVHFVLMGRDDVSIEGIQRVNGIDEIACLINWHDGRPNYAPWSTEARMEKAVAAALGHIQLYTRPQALITQGDSWEDHFFMSAVQMKAQEISLTHISLPSPARDVMWMSMLDSDALKAWNDVHIELLIQASPESSGSLIRLIRSLAAADYLGSIPSLTIELPPRVDPQLLHFLQKMRWPPQTSSKVTLRHRIRPHHLDAAEASLRTAEAFYPRDPNMTHVLLLNQQVELAPSFYHYLKYTMLKYKHSNQVQHAPSKLLGISLELPSSQVTNDEPFKLPEFDMSSHMSQLGDGGVLPIFLWQAPNSNAALYFGDGWAEFHSFLSNRFTIHDPTSKDPPDEQVISKKYPAVMEYLLEMIRARGYYLLYPAFPAQGSFPLATVHSESYQPPEEFADDILPNTPETSADSEVGRRTEKPLHQISTLMPLLDRFSINLPDLSSLPLLSYRGESISDAIYAKDIEEYTKRFRTRYGGCQDGNWKADSSPGLFCSSDLVDVA
;
A
#
# COMPACT_ATOMS: atom_id res chain seq x y z
N MET A 1 56.05 36.03 20.70
CA MET A 1 56.08 36.58 22.07
C MET A 1 54.72 36.37 22.69
N SER A 2 54.77 35.65 23.79
CA SER A 2 53.75 35.22 24.75
C SER A 2 53.20 36.43 25.57
N PRO A 3 52.36 36.27 26.62
CA PRO A 3 51.09 35.54 26.71
C PRO A 3 50.07 36.09 27.76
N PHE A 4 48.98 35.33 27.97
CA PHE A 4 48.30 34.96 29.25
C PHE A 4 47.88 36.02 30.29
N LYS A 5 46.62 35.88 30.76
CA LYS A 5 46.27 35.39 32.12
C LYS A 5 44.77 35.06 32.27
N ARG A 6 44.46 33.81 32.68
CA ARG A 6 43.23 33.38 33.38
C ARG A 6 43.38 33.65 34.90
N PRO A 7 42.36 33.48 35.78
CA PRO A 7 41.86 32.17 36.31
C PRO A 7 40.29 32.07 36.35
N PHE A 8 39.62 30.90 36.16
CA PHE A 8 39.23 29.83 37.13
C PHE A 8 38.35 30.34 38.30
N THR A 9 37.26 29.74 38.81
CA THR A 9 36.52 28.43 38.87
C THR A 9 35.13 28.77 39.50
N ALA A 10 34.02 28.03 39.47
CA ALA A 10 33.75 26.65 39.88
C ALA A 10 32.27 26.27 39.57
N ASP A 11 32.03 24.96 39.50
CA ASP A 11 30.75 24.25 39.43
C ASP A 11 29.78 24.57 40.59
N GLU A 12 28.47 24.47 40.31
CA GLU A 12 27.54 23.73 41.16
C GLU A 12 26.27 23.37 40.36
N GLU A 13 26.14 22.07 40.07
CA GLU A 13 24.84 21.44 39.78
C GLU A 13 23.92 21.62 40.99
N LEU A 14 22.63 21.90 40.76
CA LEU A 14 21.53 21.30 41.52
C LEU A 14 20.19 21.71 40.90
N GLY A 15 19.45 20.68 40.49
CA GLY A 15 18.12 20.82 39.92
C GLY A 15 17.14 21.49 40.88
N LYS A 16 16.26 22.30 40.31
CA LYS A 16 14.96 22.55 40.92
C LYS A 16 13.88 22.73 39.86
N LYS A 17 12.92 21.83 39.99
CA LYS A 17 11.63 21.74 39.32
C LYS A 17 10.73 22.82 39.92
N ASP A 18 10.40 23.86 39.15
CA ASP A 18 9.43 24.88 39.55
C ASP A 18 8.16 24.72 38.69
N ASP A 19 7.32 23.77 39.12
CA ASP A 19 5.88 23.80 38.94
C ASP A 19 5.30 24.71 40.03
N ASP A 20 4.88 25.93 39.68
CA ASP A 20 3.98 26.72 40.53
C ASP A 20 3.13 27.68 39.68
N HIS A 21 2.08 27.12 39.06
CA HIS A 21 0.97 27.90 38.55
C HIS A 21 0.01 28.25 39.70
N ARG A 22 -0.01 29.53 40.10
CA ARG A 22 -1.16 30.13 40.80
C ARG A 22 -1.87 31.15 39.90
N PRO A 23 -3.21 31.08 39.76
CA PRO A 23 -3.98 32.06 39.01
C PRO A 23 -4.25 33.30 39.89
N GLN A 24 -3.98 34.50 39.36
CA GLN A 24 -4.43 35.74 39.96
C GLN A 24 -5.40 36.49 39.04
N ALA A 25 -6.43 37.03 39.69
CA ALA A 25 -7.66 37.53 39.13
C ALA A 25 -7.55 38.89 38.42
N ILE A 26 -8.36 39.01 37.37
CA ILE A 26 -9.03 40.17 36.78
C ILE A 26 -8.72 41.53 37.43
N ARG A 27 -8.16 42.45 36.62
CA ARG A 27 -8.45 43.89 36.71
C ARG A 27 -8.53 44.51 35.30
N GLU A 28 -9.69 45.08 35.00
CA GLU A 28 -10.01 45.80 33.77
C GLU A 28 -9.08 47.00 33.54
N PRO A 29 -8.66 47.31 32.30
CA PRO A 29 -8.00 48.57 32.00
C PRO A 29 -9.02 49.64 31.60
N LEU A 30 -9.17 50.62 32.50
CA LEU A 30 -9.78 51.93 32.24
C LEU A 30 -9.16 52.60 31.00
N TRP A 31 -10.03 52.96 30.06
CA TRP A 31 -9.72 53.78 28.90
C TRP A 31 -9.18 55.16 29.34
N ARG A 32 -7.94 55.49 28.95
CA ARG A 32 -7.43 56.86 28.91
C ARG A 32 -7.24 57.31 27.47
N SER A 33 -7.89 58.42 27.12
CA SER A 33 -7.75 59.13 25.86
C SER A 33 -6.30 59.62 25.66
N LYS A 34 -5.63 59.15 24.59
CA LYS A 34 -4.32 59.67 24.17
C LYS A 34 -4.48 61.07 23.58
N GLN A 35 -3.89 62.05 24.26
CA GLN A 35 -3.65 63.40 23.73
C GLN A 35 -2.76 63.31 22.48
N TRP A 36 -3.24 63.90 21.38
CA TRP A 36 -2.48 64.08 20.14
C TRP A 36 -1.30 65.02 20.37
N ARG A 37 -0.08 64.55 20.09
CA ARG A 37 1.09 65.41 19.91
C ARG A 37 1.40 65.51 18.42
N ALA A 38 1.62 66.73 17.94
CA ALA A 38 1.95 67.04 16.56
C ALA A 38 3.19 66.24 16.07
N PRO A 39 3.19 65.74 14.82
CA PRO A 39 4.26 64.89 14.32
C PRO A 39 5.53 65.70 14.01
N ARG A 40 6.68 65.16 14.44
CA ARG A 40 8.01 65.73 14.17
C ARG A 40 8.32 65.70 12.66
N PRO A 41 8.99 66.73 12.10
CA PRO A 41 9.11 66.97 10.65
C PRO A 41 9.91 65.91 9.87
N ARG A 42 10.62 64.99 10.53
CA ARG A 42 11.38 63.91 9.87
C ARG A 42 10.50 62.80 9.28
N ARG A 43 9.26 62.61 9.75
CA ARG A 43 8.36 61.56 9.22
C ARG A 43 7.68 61.95 7.90
N PHE A 44 7.48 63.25 7.65
CA PHE A 44 6.93 63.71 6.36
C PHE A 44 7.88 63.43 5.19
N ILE A 45 9.19 63.56 5.40
CA ILE A 45 10.19 63.27 4.38
C ILE A 45 10.16 61.78 3.98
N VAL A 46 10.01 60.88 4.95
CA VAL A 46 9.89 59.43 4.68
C VAL A 46 8.62 59.10 3.91
N VAL A 47 7.50 59.76 4.22
CA VAL A 47 6.26 59.59 3.48
C VAL A 47 6.39 60.09 2.05
N VAL A 48 7.03 61.25 1.83
CA VAL A 48 7.27 61.78 0.48
C VAL A 48 8.20 60.86 -0.32
N ILE A 49 9.25 60.32 0.30
CA ILE A 49 10.14 59.33 -0.33
C ILE A 49 9.39 58.04 -0.66
N ALA A 50 8.54 57.55 0.25
CA ALA A 50 7.75 56.35 0.02
C ALA A 50 6.75 56.54 -1.13
N VAL A 51 6.09 57.71 -1.21
CA VAL A 51 5.18 58.06 -2.30
C VAL A 51 5.94 58.22 -3.62
N TYR A 52 7.15 58.80 -3.59
CA TYR A 52 8.00 58.92 -4.77
C TYR A 52 8.50 57.56 -5.28
N LEU A 53 8.86 56.63 -4.37
CA LEU A 53 9.22 55.26 -4.73
C LEU A 53 8.02 54.47 -5.27
N LEU A 54 6.82 54.66 -4.70
CA LEU A 54 5.58 54.09 -5.22
C LEU A 54 5.25 54.64 -6.62
N TYR A 55 5.46 55.94 -6.84
CA TYR A 55 5.29 56.55 -8.15
C TYR A 55 6.28 56.00 -9.17
N LEU A 56 7.56 55.86 -8.80
CA LEU A 56 8.57 55.24 -9.67
C LEU A 56 8.27 53.76 -9.94
N PHE A 57 7.77 53.02 -8.94
CA PHE A 57 7.36 51.64 -9.08
C PHE A 57 6.22 51.49 -10.09
N PHE A 58 5.15 52.29 -9.97
CA PHE A 58 4.05 52.25 -10.94
C PHE A 58 4.42 52.79 -12.32
N LYS A 59 5.32 53.77 -12.39
CA LYS A 59 5.78 54.34 -13.67
C LYS A 59 6.74 53.41 -14.42
N ASN A 60 7.56 52.65 -13.71
CA ASN A 60 8.48 51.66 -14.28
C ASN A 60 7.96 50.22 -14.15
N MET A 61 6.68 50.02 -13.81
CA MET A 61 6.08 48.70 -13.83
C MET A 61 6.01 48.27 -15.30
N PRO A 62 6.78 47.26 -15.75
CA PRO A 62 6.69 46.80 -17.12
C PRO A 62 5.27 46.30 -17.34
N THR A 63 4.54 46.91 -18.27
CA THR A 63 3.18 46.49 -18.62
C THR A 63 3.15 45.19 -19.44
N ASP A 64 4.32 44.63 -19.74
CA ASP A 64 4.49 43.37 -20.47
C ASP A 64 4.93 42.24 -19.53
N ILE A 65 4.23 42.09 -18.39
CA ILE A 65 4.45 40.94 -17.52
C ILE A 65 3.65 39.77 -18.10
N PRO A 66 4.31 38.69 -18.56
CA PRO A 66 3.61 37.51 -19.04
C PRO A 66 2.81 36.83 -17.92
N PRO A 67 1.71 36.14 -18.27
CA PRO A 67 0.89 35.41 -17.31
C PRO A 67 1.75 34.43 -16.48
N ALA A 68 1.36 34.19 -15.23
CA ALA A 68 2.16 33.43 -14.25
C ALA A 68 2.63 32.06 -14.78
N VAL A 69 1.84 31.43 -15.65
CA VAL A 69 2.11 30.14 -16.31
C VAL A 69 3.42 30.16 -17.11
N GLU A 70 3.73 31.26 -17.81
CA GLU A 70 4.95 31.37 -18.62
C GLU A 70 6.21 31.61 -17.78
N ARG A 71 6.08 31.97 -16.49
CA ARG A 71 7.21 32.17 -15.57
C ARG A 71 7.66 30.90 -14.88
N PHE A 72 6.75 29.95 -14.66
CA PHE A 72 7.06 28.69 -13.99
C PHE A 72 7.58 27.61 -14.94
N ASN A 73 7.38 27.75 -16.26
CA ASN A 73 7.87 26.76 -17.22
C ASN A 73 8.33 27.43 -18.54
N PRO A 74 9.65 27.59 -18.77
CA PRO A 74 10.19 28.32 -19.92
C PRO A 74 9.93 27.65 -21.28
N GLY A 75 9.48 26.38 -21.31
CA GLY A 75 9.11 25.66 -22.54
C GLY A 75 7.93 26.29 -23.29
N PHE A 76 6.96 26.89 -22.59
CA PHE A 76 5.80 27.53 -23.21
C PHE A 76 6.19 28.78 -24.03
N ALA A 77 7.21 29.52 -23.57
CA ALA A 77 7.73 30.68 -24.29
C ALA A 77 8.46 30.28 -25.59
N GLN A 78 9.07 29.10 -25.62
CA GLN A 78 9.85 28.59 -26.75
C GLN A 78 8.95 28.03 -27.86
N GLY A 79 7.84 27.35 -27.51
CA GLY A 79 6.80 26.96 -28.46
C GLY A 79 6.08 28.15 -29.12
N ARG A 80 6.02 29.29 -28.42
CA ARG A 80 5.43 30.55 -28.92
C ARG A 80 6.33 31.26 -29.93
N ARG A 81 7.66 31.16 -29.80
CA ARG A 81 8.62 31.76 -30.74
C ARG A 81 8.73 30.98 -32.06
N GLN A 82 8.49 29.67 -32.04
CA GLN A 82 8.52 28.84 -33.25
C GLN A 82 7.25 28.95 -34.11
N SER A 83 6.14 29.47 -33.57
CA SER A 83 4.83 29.43 -34.23
C SER A 83 4.36 30.73 -34.90
N GLY A 84 5.09 31.84 -34.79
CA GLY A 84 4.99 33.01 -35.70
C GLY A 84 3.59 33.57 -36.03
N ARG A 85 2.56 33.38 -35.19
CA ARG A 85 1.20 33.85 -35.46
C ARG A 85 0.82 35.07 -34.59
N PRO A 86 0.24 36.14 -35.17
CA PRO A 86 -0.31 37.26 -34.40
C PRO A 86 -1.51 36.81 -33.57
N TRP A 87 -1.78 37.53 -32.48
CA TRP A 87 -2.90 37.30 -31.55
C TRP A 87 -4.23 37.04 -32.28
N PRO A 88 -5.00 35.99 -31.92
CA PRO A 88 -6.43 36.03 -32.10
C PRO A 88 -7.06 37.00 -31.08
N PRO A 89 -8.21 37.61 -31.39
CA PRO A 89 -8.95 38.41 -30.42
C PRO A 89 -9.35 37.56 -29.22
N SER A 90 -9.54 38.24 -28.08
CA SER A 90 -10.13 37.78 -26.82
C SER A 90 -10.76 36.38 -26.82
N ILE A 91 -10.26 35.56 -25.90
CA ILE A 91 -10.66 34.19 -25.55
C ILE A 91 -12.19 34.06 -25.50
N THR A 92 -12.78 33.54 -26.58
CA THR A 92 -13.86 32.57 -26.45
C THR A 92 -13.18 31.21 -26.28
N PRO A 93 -13.55 30.39 -25.26
CA PRO A 93 -13.16 28.99 -25.26
C PRO A 93 -13.57 28.38 -26.61
N PRO A 94 -12.87 27.36 -27.14
CA PRO A 94 -13.45 26.55 -28.21
C PRO A 94 -14.70 25.92 -27.62
N ALA A 95 -15.83 26.61 -27.78
CA ALA A 95 -17.12 26.15 -27.37
C ALA A 95 -17.40 24.90 -28.19
N THR A 96 -17.54 23.77 -27.51
CA THR A 96 -18.55 22.78 -27.89
C THR A 96 -19.79 23.55 -28.32
N SER A 97 -20.23 23.34 -29.57
CA SER A 97 -21.37 24.01 -30.23
C SER A 97 -22.30 24.66 -29.23
N ALA A 98 -22.31 26.00 -29.09
CA ALA A 98 -23.04 26.70 -28.04
C ALA A 98 -24.47 26.19 -27.95
N GLN A 99 -24.71 25.24 -27.05
CA GLN A 99 -26.00 24.56 -26.99
C GLN A 99 -26.94 25.62 -26.44
N LYS A 100 -27.92 26.02 -27.24
CA LYS A 100 -28.96 26.92 -26.74
C LYS A 100 -29.60 26.21 -25.54
N PRO A 101 -29.89 26.94 -24.45
CA PRO A 101 -30.55 26.35 -23.30
C PRO A 101 -31.84 25.65 -23.76
N PRO A 102 -32.12 24.45 -23.25
CA PRO A 102 -33.32 23.72 -23.63
C PRO A 102 -34.58 24.53 -23.27
N PRO A 103 -35.69 24.37 -24.03
CA PRO A 103 -36.93 25.07 -23.70
C PRO A 103 -37.41 24.69 -22.29
N ARG A 104 -37.75 25.70 -21.48
CA ARG A 104 -38.35 25.51 -20.15
C ARG A 104 -39.84 25.27 -20.28
N ASP A 105 -40.35 24.21 -19.66
CA ASP A 105 -41.78 23.99 -19.54
C ASP A 105 -42.44 25.10 -18.71
N ALA A 106 -43.65 25.49 -19.11
CA ALA A 106 -44.36 26.63 -18.53
C ALA A 106 -44.73 26.43 -17.04
N SER A 107 -44.79 25.18 -16.57
CA SER A 107 -45.09 24.78 -15.18
C SER A 107 -43.89 24.92 -14.23
N THR A 108 -42.66 25.01 -14.74
CA THR A 108 -41.42 25.03 -13.93
C THR A 108 -40.88 26.44 -13.67
N LYS A 109 -41.64 27.49 -14.04
CA LYS A 109 -41.25 28.91 -13.84
C LYS A 109 -41.10 29.31 -12.36
N GLN A 110 -41.49 28.44 -11.43
CA GLN A 110 -41.49 28.71 -10.00
C GLN A 110 -40.21 28.24 -9.30
N ASP A 111 -39.49 27.26 -9.86
CA ASP A 111 -38.20 26.81 -9.34
C ASP A 111 -37.05 27.52 -10.08
N ARG A 112 -36.29 28.30 -9.32
CA ARG A 112 -35.10 29.04 -9.79
C ARG A 112 -33.85 28.15 -9.87
N THR A 113 -34.00 26.86 -10.14
CA THR A 113 -32.84 25.97 -10.28
C THR A 113 -32.27 26.07 -11.70
N ASP A 114 -30.95 26.17 -11.80
CA ASP A 114 -30.26 26.13 -13.10
C ASP A 114 -30.33 24.74 -13.77
N PHE A 115 -30.63 23.71 -12.96
CA PHE A 115 -30.88 22.34 -13.37
C PHE A 115 -32.39 22.05 -13.44
N TYR A 116 -32.92 21.83 -14.64
CA TYR A 116 -34.36 21.64 -14.87
C TYR A 116 -34.70 20.71 -16.03
N TYR A 117 -33.74 20.29 -16.83
CA TYR A 117 -33.99 19.54 -18.04
C TYR A 117 -34.03 18.02 -17.79
N GLU A 118 -35.14 17.38 -18.17
CA GLU A 118 -35.46 15.95 -17.98
C GLU A 118 -35.72 15.20 -19.31
N GLY A 119 -35.30 15.76 -20.45
CA GLY A 119 -35.58 15.17 -21.77
C GLY A 119 -34.75 13.94 -22.13
N ASP A 120 -34.95 13.39 -23.33
CA ASP A 120 -34.25 12.20 -23.82
C ASP A 120 -32.72 12.31 -23.72
N ILE A 121 -32.08 11.22 -23.30
CA ILE A 121 -30.62 11.11 -23.18
C ILE A 121 -30.04 10.69 -24.54
N LYS A 122 -29.18 11.54 -25.11
CA LYS A 122 -28.48 11.28 -26.39
C LYS A 122 -27.00 11.60 -26.23
N PHE A 123 -26.15 10.62 -26.58
CA PHE A 123 -24.70 10.79 -26.61
C PHE A 123 -24.23 11.12 -28.02
N ASN A 124 -23.77 12.35 -28.24
CA ASN A 124 -23.36 12.82 -29.57
C ASN A 124 -21.96 12.33 -29.97
N ALA A 125 -21.07 12.19 -28.99
CA ALA A 125 -19.65 11.91 -29.19
C ALA A 125 -19.24 10.48 -28.75
N LEU A 126 -19.87 9.94 -27.69
CA LEU A 126 -19.54 8.63 -27.13
C LEU A 126 -19.49 7.50 -28.17
N PRO A 127 -20.54 7.27 -29.00
CA PRO A 127 -20.53 6.14 -29.94
C PRO A 127 -19.41 6.27 -30.98
N LYS A 128 -19.11 7.49 -31.46
CA LYS A 128 -18.06 7.75 -32.45
C LYS A 128 -16.67 7.36 -31.91
N SER A 129 -16.42 7.66 -30.64
CA SER A 129 -15.15 7.36 -29.98
C SER A 129 -14.99 5.87 -29.62
N LEU A 130 -16.09 5.18 -29.32
CA LEU A 130 -16.10 3.77 -28.88
C LEU A 130 -16.09 2.75 -30.02
N GLN A 131 -16.65 3.09 -31.19
CA GLN A 131 -16.77 2.17 -32.33
C GLN A 131 -15.45 1.50 -32.74
N ARG A 132 -14.32 2.22 -32.63
CA ARG A 132 -12.99 1.70 -32.95
C ARG A 132 -12.50 0.59 -32.02
N PHE A 133 -13.10 0.45 -30.84
CA PHE A 133 -12.71 -0.53 -29.83
C PHE A 133 -13.64 -1.73 -29.77
N TRP A 134 -14.69 -1.76 -30.60
CA TRP A 134 -15.60 -2.88 -30.64
C TRP A 134 -14.88 -4.16 -31.06
N LYS A 135 -14.81 -5.13 -30.14
CA LYS A 135 -14.23 -6.45 -30.38
C LYS A 135 -15.39 -7.46 -30.55
N PRO A 136 -15.61 -8.03 -31.74
CA PRO A 136 -16.63 -9.06 -31.92
C PRO A 136 -16.31 -10.29 -31.04
N PRO A 137 -17.31 -10.97 -30.48
CA PRO A 137 -17.06 -12.20 -29.73
C PRO A 137 -16.43 -13.23 -30.68
N ALA A 138 -15.21 -13.69 -30.36
CA ALA A 138 -14.51 -14.64 -31.20
C ALA A 138 -15.16 -16.03 -31.09
N ARG A 139 -15.16 -16.80 -32.20
CA ARG A 139 -15.79 -18.13 -32.29
C ARG A 139 -15.15 -19.19 -31.36
N TYR A 140 -13.98 -18.91 -30.78
CA TYR A 140 -13.20 -19.82 -29.93
C TYR A 140 -13.03 -19.34 -28.47
N GLY A 141 -13.88 -18.42 -28.01
CA GLY A 141 -13.83 -17.87 -26.65
C GLY A 141 -13.48 -16.38 -26.63
N ASN A 142 -13.78 -15.71 -25.51
CA ASN A 142 -13.53 -14.29 -25.34
C ASN A 142 -12.02 -14.00 -25.44
N THR A 143 -11.61 -13.12 -26.36
CA THR A 143 -10.30 -12.48 -26.25
C THR A 143 -10.25 -11.72 -24.92
N ALA A 144 -9.26 -12.02 -24.08
CA ALA A 144 -9.03 -11.29 -22.83
C ALA A 144 -8.88 -9.80 -23.17
N SER A 145 -9.71 -8.95 -22.57
CA SER A 145 -9.62 -7.51 -22.74
C SER A 145 -8.67 -6.97 -21.69
N HIS A 146 -7.75 -6.08 -22.05
CA HIS A 146 -6.85 -5.41 -21.11
C HIS A 146 -7.27 -3.96 -20.86
N ALA A 147 -8.55 -3.66 -21.11
CA ALA A 147 -9.08 -2.31 -21.01
C ALA A 147 -9.27 -1.88 -19.54
N VAL A 148 -8.75 -0.70 -19.21
CA VAL A 148 -8.93 -0.03 -17.92
C VAL A 148 -9.53 1.34 -18.18
N VAL A 149 -10.64 1.64 -17.51
CA VAL A 149 -11.38 2.89 -17.71
C VAL A 149 -11.18 3.80 -16.51
N PHE A 150 -10.71 5.02 -16.75
CA PHE A 150 -10.77 6.13 -15.82
C PHE A 150 -12.03 6.94 -16.13
N ALA A 151 -12.85 7.22 -15.13
CA ALA A 151 -14.04 8.04 -15.31
C ALA A 151 -14.13 9.11 -14.23
N ALA A 152 -14.56 10.30 -14.63
CA ALA A 152 -14.79 11.42 -13.72
C ALA A 152 -15.92 12.31 -14.21
N SER A 153 -16.61 12.92 -13.25
CA SER A 153 -17.63 13.95 -13.49
C SER A 153 -17.07 15.35 -13.26
N SER A 154 -16.36 15.56 -12.15
CA SER A 154 -15.85 16.87 -11.78
C SER A 154 -14.52 17.17 -12.47
N LEU A 155 -14.32 18.42 -12.92
CA LEU A 155 -13.04 18.84 -13.51
C LEU A 155 -11.87 18.71 -12.51
N ARG A 156 -12.15 18.79 -11.20
CA ARG A 156 -11.17 18.58 -10.13
C ARG A 156 -10.65 17.15 -10.15
N SER A 157 -11.55 16.17 -10.20
CA SER A 157 -11.18 14.76 -10.28
C SER A 157 -10.47 14.41 -11.58
N VAL A 158 -10.90 15.03 -12.69
CA VAL A 158 -10.24 14.88 -13.99
C VAL A 158 -8.77 15.29 -13.87
N SER A 159 -8.47 16.47 -13.36
CA SER A 159 -7.09 16.94 -13.20
C SER A 159 -6.26 16.07 -12.26
N ASP A 160 -6.85 15.46 -11.23
CA ASP A 160 -6.14 14.58 -10.31
C ASP A 160 -5.85 13.19 -10.91
N LEU A 161 -6.81 12.59 -11.64
CA LEU A 161 -6.66 11.25 -12.24
C LEU A 161 -5.75 11.23 -13.48
N LEU A 162 -5.62 12.36 -14.19
CA LEU A 162 -4.90 12.41 -15.47
C LEU A 162 -3.43 11.97 -15.39
N PRO A 163 -2.60 12.45 -14.44
CA PRO A 163 -1.22 11.99 -14.32
C PRO A 163 -1.11 10.46 -14.17
N LEU A 164 -1.98 9.86 -13.36
CA LEU A 164 -2.04 8.42 -13.13
C LEU A 164 -2.46 7.65 -14.39
N ALA A 165 -3.49 8.11 -15.09
CA ALA A 165 -3.96 7.51 -16.33
C ALA A 165 -2.88 7.59 -17.44
N CYS A 166 -2.20 8.73 -17.56
CA CYS A 166 -1.11 8.92 -18.51
C CYS A 166 0.07 8.00 -18.22
N ARG A 167 0.50 7.90 -16.95
CA ARG A 167 1.59 6.99 -16.56
C ARG A 167 1.24 5.53 -16.81
N MET A 168 -0.03 5.15 -16.62
CA MET A 168 -0.51 3.80 -16.90
C MET A 168 -0.49 3.50 -18.41
N ALA A 169 -0.89 4.47 -19.24
CA ALA A 169 -0.85 4.34 -20.70
C ALA A 169 0.59 4.25 -21.23
N GLU A 170 1.53 4.96 -20.59
CA GLU A 170 2.96 4.90 -20.92
C GLU A 170 3.54 3.49 -20.77
N GLN A 171 3.06 2.70 -19.79
CA GLN A 171 3.54 1.33 -19.57
C GLN A 171 3.14 0.37 -20.70
N ARG A 172 2.11 0.70 -21.49
CA ARG A 172 1.56 -0.14 -22.58
C ARG A 172 1.13 -1.55 -22.15
N VAL A 173 0.95 -1.77 -20.85
CA VAL A 173 0.40 -3.02 -20.30
C VAL A 173 -1.12 -3.05 -20.44
N ASN A 174 -1.77 -1.91 -20.23
CA ASN A 174 -3.23 -1.76 -20.26
C ASN A 174 -3.68 -0.87 -21.43
N GLU A 175 -4.86 -1.17 -21.96
CA GLU A 175 -5.57 -0.30 -22.90
C GLU A 175 -6.34 0.76 -22.08
N VAL A 176 -5.76 1.94 -21.91
CA VAL A 176 -6.31 2.97 -21.01
C VAL A 176 -7.33 3.85 -21.72
N HIS A 177 -8.53 3.94 -21.15
CA HIS A 177 -9.61 4.79 -21.60
C HIS A 177 -9.91 5.87 -20.55
N PHE A 178 -10.13 7.11 -20.97
CA PHE A 178 -10.53 8.20 -20.08
C PHE A 178 -11.88 8.75 -20.51
N VAL A 179 -12.86 8.75 -19.62
CA VAL A 179 -14.27 9.07 -19.90
C VAL A 179 -14.71 10.26 -19.07
N LEU A 180 -15.23 11.29 -19.74
CA LEU A 180 -15.84 12.46 -19.09
C LEU A 180 -17.36 12.28 -19.02
N MET A 181 -17.93 12.36 -17.82
CA MET A 181 -19.37 12.14 -17.58
C MET A 181 -20.02 13.27 -16.75
N GLY A 182 -19.38 14.44 -16.69
CA GLY A 182 -19.82 15.59 -15.90
C GLY A 182 -20.86 16.50 -16.55
N ARG A 183 -21.20 17.58 -15.84
CA ARG A 183 -22.06 18.67 -16.34
C ARG A 183 -21.29 19.77 -17.05
N ASP A 184 -20.00 19.90 -16.76
CA ASP A 184 -19.18 21.00 -17.27
C ASP A 184 -19.05 20.95 -18.79
N ASP A 185 -19.31 22.08 -19.46
CA ASP A 185 -19.23 22.22 -20.92
C ASP A 185 -17.83 22.66 -21.36
N VAL A 186 -16.85 21.79 -21.12
CA VAL A 186 -15.45 22.00 -21.53
C VAL A 186 -15.07 20.97 -22.59
N SER A 187 -14.46 21.40 -23.70
CA SER A 187 -14.00 20.45 -24.72
C SER A 187 -12.83 19.60 -24.20
N ILE A 188 -12.68 18.36 -24.70
CA ILE A 188 -11.56 17.48 -24.31
C ILE A 188 -10.23 18.16 -24.62
N GLU A 189 -10.14 18.86 -25.75
CA GLU A 189 -8.94 19.60 -26.15
C GLU A 189 -8.68 20.79 -25.21
N GLY A 190 -9.73 21.38 -24.63
CA GLY A 190 -9.61 22.37 -23.57
C GLY A 190 -8.97 21.78 -22.31
N ILE A 191 -9.45 20.62 -21.86
CA ILE A 191 -8.91 19.91 -20.69
C ILE A 191 -7.45 19.50 -20.92
N GLN A 192 -7.14 18.94 -22.09
CA GLN A 192 -5.77 18.57 -22.46
C GLN A 192 -4.82 19.78 -22.40
N ARG A 193 -5.20 20.92 -23.01
CA ARG A 193 -4.37 22.14 -23.01
C ARG A 193 -4.14 22.70 -21.60
N VAL A 194 -5.16 22.69 -20.74
CA VAL A 194 -5.03 23.21 -19.38
C VAL A 194 -4.13 22.33 -18.52
N ASN A 195 -4.17 21.01 -18.72
CA ASN A 195 -3.33 20.05 -17.99
C ASN A 195 -1.96 19.81 -18.66
N GLY A 196 -1.63 20.53 -19.75
CA GLY A 196 -0.35 20.38 -20.45
C GLY A 196 -0.15 19.01 -21.10
N ILE A 197 -1.24 18.35 -21.52
CA ILE A 197 -1.20 17.03 -22.13
C ILE A 197 -1.10 17.17 -23.64
N ASP A 198 0.06 16.77 -24.19
CA ASP A 198 0.22 16.59 -25.63
C ASP A 198 -0.19 15.16 -26.03
N GLU A 199 -0.89 15.01 -27.17
CA GLU A 199 -1.38 13.71 -27.67
C GLU A 199 -0.27 12.67 -27.87
N ILE A 200 0.98 13.11 -28.06
CA ILE A 200 2.15 12.25 -28.23
C ILE A 200 2.70 11.79 -26.87
N ALA A 201 2.58 12.61 -25.83
CA ALA A 201 3.14 12.35 -24.51
C ALA A 201 2.26 11.42 -23.65
N CYS A 202 0.95 11.39 -23.90
CA CYS A 202 0.00 10.59 -23.13
C CYS A 202 -0.97 9.84 -24.05
N LEU A 203 -0.75 8.53 -24.21
CA LEU A 203 -1.47 7.64 -25.13
C LEU A 203 -2.81 7.13 -24.57
N ILE A 204 -3.60 8.01 -23.94
CA ILE A 204 -4.92 7.64 -23.40
C ILE A 204 -6.02 7.78 -24.46
N ASN A 205 -6.99 6.87 -24.42
CA ASN A 205 -8.16 6.91 -25.30
C ASN A 205 -9.27 7.77 -24.69
N TRP A 206 -9.48 8.97 -25.22
CA TRP A 206 -10.50 9.88 -24.72
C TRP A 206 -11.91 9.53 -25.21
N HIS A 207 -12.88 9.66 -24.31
CA HIS A 207 -14.30 9.45 -24.55
C HIS A 207 -15.13 10.55 -23.88
N ASP A 208 -16.06 11.12 -24.64
CA ASP A 208 -17.03 12.08 -24.10
C ASP A 208 -18.38 11.37 -23.87
N GLY A 209 -18.63 11.04 -22.61
CA GLY A 209 -19.85 10.39 -22.13
C GLY A 209 -20.92 11.37 -21.65
N ARG A 210 -20.76 12.68 -21.86
CA ARG A 210 -21.74 13.67 -21.42
C ARG A 210 -22.99 13.63 -22.30
N PRO A 211 -24.20 13.69 -21.71
CA PRO A 211 -25.43 13.72 -22.49
C PRO A 211 -25.65 15.09 -23.14
N ASN A 212 -26.54 15.15 -24.14
CA ASN A 212 -27.09 16.41 -24.64
C ASN A 212 -27.65 17.27 -23.50
N TYR A 213 -27.36 18.57 -23.50
CA TYR A 213 -27.79 19.52 -22.47
C TYR A 213 -27.33 19.19 -21.03
N ALA A 214 -26.18 18.53 -20.87
CA ALA A 214 -25.61 18.20 -19.57
C ALA A 214 -25.59 19.37 -18.55
N PRO A 215 -25.22 20.62 -18.92
CA PRO A 215 -25.17 21.74 -17.96
C PRO A 215 -26.50 22.07 -17.29
N TRP A 216 -27.64 21.81 -17.97
CA TRP A 216 -28.99 22.11 -17.48
C TRP A 216 -29.73 20.88 -16.95
N SER A 217 -29.09 19.72 -16.96
CA SER A 217 -29.71 18.45 -16.60
C SER A 217 -29.87 18.30 -15.11
N THR A 218 -31.02 17.77 -14.70
CA THR A 218 -31.26 17.39 -13.30
C THR A 218 -30.31 16.28 -12.84
N GLU A 219 -30.24 16.04 -11.53
CA GLU A 219 -29.44 14.93 -10.97
C GLU A 219 -29.94 13.58 -11.45
N ALA A 220 -31.24 13.30 -11.33
CA ALA A 220 -31.83 12.04 -11.76
C ALA A 220 -31.58 11.72 -13.25
N ARG A 221 -31.61 12.73 -14.12
CA ARG A 221 -31.26 12.56 -15.54
C ARG A 221 -29.78 12.21 -15.71
N MET A 222 -28.90 12.89 -14.99
CA MET A 222 -27.47 12.64 -15.06
C MET A 222 -27.11 11.24 -14.52
N GLU A 223 -27.74 10.77 -13.44
CA GLU A 223 -27.55 9.41 -12.93
C GLU A 223 -27.86 8.36 -14.01
N LYS A 224 -29.02 8.50 -14.67
CA LYS A 224 -29.41 7.61 -15.77
C LYS A 224 -28.45 7.71 -16.96
N ALA A 225 -27.95 8.91 -17.26
CA ALA A 225 -27.01 9.11 -18.34
C ALA A 225 -25.66 8.43 -18.05
N VAL A 226 -25.13 8.57 -16.84
CA VAL A 226 -23.89 7.90 -16.41
C VAL A 226 -24.05 6.37 -16.52
N ALA A 227 -25.14 5.82 -16.00
CA ALA A 227 -25.42 4.39 -16.07
C ALA A 227 -25.53 3.88 -17.53
N ALA A 228 -26.19 4.63 -18.41
CA ALA A 228 -26.30 4.30 -19.83
C ALA A 228 -24.95 4.36 -20.54
N ALA A 229 -24.14 5.40 -20.29
CA ALA A 229 -22.83 5.56 -20.87
C ALA A 229 -21.86 4.44 -20.42
N LEU A 230 -21.88 4.06 -19.15
CA LEU A 230 -21.13 2.89 -18.65
C LEU A 230 -21.56 1.59 -19.34
N GLY A 231 -22.86 1.41 -19.59
CA GLY A 231 -23.37 0.27 -20.37
C GLY A 231 -22.79 0.23 -21.79
N HIS A 232 -22.71 1.37 -22.46
CA HIS A 232 -22.04 1.45 -23.77
C HIS A 232 -20.54 1.15 -23.67
N ILE A 233 -19.83 1.68 -22.68
CA ILE A 233 -18.40 1.43 -22.50
C ILE A 233 -18.14 -0.07 -22.27
N GLN A 234 -18.94 -0.71 -21.41
CA GLN A 234 -18.87 -2.15 -21.16
C GLN A 234 -19.03 -2.96 -22.45
N LEU A 235 -20.03 -2.61 -23.26
CA LEU A 235 -20.33 -3.32 -24.51
C LEU A 235 -19.19 -3.21 -25.54
N TYR A 236 -18.58 -2.03 -25.66
CA TYR A 236 -17.58 -1.78 -26.70
C TYR A 236 -16.16 -2.16 -26.26
N THR A 237 -15.75 -1.83 -25.03
CA THR A 237 -14.36 -1.98 -24.57
C THR A 237 -14.15 -3.21 -23.68
N ARG A 238 -15.20 -3.75 -23.06
CA ARG A 238 -15.13 -4.84 -22.07
C ARG A 238 -14.03 -4.59 -21.02
N PRO A 239 -14.09 -3.49 -20.26
CA PRO A 239 -13.07 -3.15 -19.28
C PRO A 239 -13.01 -4.19 -18.16
N GLN A 240 -11.82 -4.38 -17.58
CA GLN A 240 -11.64 -5.21 -16.39
C GLN A 240 -11.79 -4.41 -15.09
N ALA A 241 -11.44 -3.12 -15.12
CA ALA A 241 -11.51 -2.23 -13.98
C ALA A 241 -11.96 -0.82 -14.40
N LEU A 242 -12.73 -0.19 -13.52
CA LEU A 242 -13.15 1.21 -13.58
C LEU A 242 -12.55 1.97 -12.40
N ILE A 243 -11.79 3.02 -12.66
CA ILE A 243 -11.12 3.83 -11.64
C ILE A 243 -11.77 5.23 -11.61
N THR A 244 -12.20 5.64 -10.43
CA THR A 244 -12.74 6.99 -10.17
C THR A 244 -12.11 7.57 -8.91
N GLN A 245 -12.33 8.86 -8.67
CA GLN A 245 -12.06 9.43 -7.36
C GLN A 245 -13.08 8.99 -6.30
N GLY A 246 -12.79 9.31 -5.04
CA GLY A 246 -13.68 9.13 -3.90
C GLY A 246 -14.88 10.08 -3.89
N ASP A 247 -15.90 9.74 -3.09
CA ASP A 247 -17.16 10.49 -2.95
C ASP A 247 -16.97 11.98 -2.59
N SER A 248 -15.84 12.35 -1.97
CA SER A 248 -15.55 13.74 -1.59
C SER A 248 -15.01 14.62 -2.73
N TRP A 249 -14.66 14.05 -3.87
CA TRP A 249 -14.09 14.75 -5.03
C TRP A 249 -15.01 14.74 -6.26
N GLU A 250 -15.98 13.83 -6.28
CA GLU A 250 -16.92 13.64 -7.39
C GLU A 250 -18.32 14.17 -7.09
N ASP A 251 -19.12 14.33 -8.15
CA ASP A 251 -20.54 14.64 -8.00
C ASP A 251 -21.32 13.41 -7.49
N HIS A 252 -22.28 13.66 -6.60
CA HIS A 252 -23.10 12.58 -6.01
C HIS A 252 -23.84 11.73 -7.05
N PHE A 253 -24.45 12.38 -8.06
CA PHE A 253 -25.15 11.67 -9.15
C PHE A 253 -24.22 10.73 -9.92
N PHE A 254 -22.95 11.08 -10.04
CA PHE A 254 -21.98 10.27 -10.77
C PHE A 254 -21.58 9.05 -9.95
N MET A 255 -21.20 9.23 -8.68
CA MET A 255 -20.80 8.13 -7.81
C MET A 255 -21.94 7.14 -7.57
N SER A 256 -23.15 7.64 -7.29
CA SER A 256 -24.36 6.81 -7.14
C SER A 256 -24.60 5.93 -8.36
N ALA A 257 -24.58 6.52 -9.56
CA ALA A 257 -24.80 5.79 -10.80
C ALA A 257 -23.67 4.81 -11.15
N VAL A 258 -22.41 5.18 -10.89
CA VAL A 258 -21.24 4.32 -11.10
C VAL A 258 -21.31 3.10 -10.19
N GLN A 259 -21.52 3.29 -8.89
CA GLN A 259 -21.58 2.19 -7.92
C GLN A 259 -22.71 1.22 -8.26
N MET A 260 -23.92 1.73 -8.52
CA MET A 260 -25.07 0.91 -8.91
C MET A 260 -24.80 0.15 -10.22
N LYS A 261 -24.31 0.83 -11.25
CA LYS A 261 -24.11 0.21 -12.56
C LYS A 261 -22.95 -0.78 -12.56
N ALA A 262 -21.87 -0.48 -11.85
CA ALA A 262 -20.72 -1.38 -11.71
C ALA A 262 -21.12 -2.69 -11.03
N GLN A 263 -21.97 -2.63 -9.99
CA GLN A 263 -22.53 -3.82 -9.35
C GLN A 263 -23.45 -4.61 -10.29
N GLU A 264 -24.31 -3.93 -11.06
CA GLU A 264 -25.22 -4.58 -12.01
C GLU A 264 -24.48 -5.38 -13.09
N ILE A 265 -23.37 -4.85 -13.59
CA ILE A 265 -22.57 -5.47 -14.67
C ILE A 265 -21.37 -6.28 -14.17
N SER A 266 -21.22 -6.44 -12.84
CA SER A 266 -20.08 -7.09 -12.18
C SER A 266 -18.71 -6.54 -12.63
N LEU A 267 -18.59 -5.22 -12.79
CA LEU A 267 -17.33 -4.53 -13.11
C LEU A 267 -16.64 -4.08 -11.83
N THR A 268 -15.35 -4.37 -11.69
CA THR A 268 -14.56 -3.91 -10.54
C THR A 268 -14.43 -2.39 -10.56
N HIS A 269 -15.11 -1.71 -9.62
CA HIS A 269 -15.01 -0.26 -9.43
C HIS A 269 -14.03 0.07 -8.30
N ILE A 270 -12.92 0.69 -8.65
CA ILE A 270 -11.89 1.19 -7.73
C ILE A 270 -12.15 2.68 -7.50
N SER A 271 -12.62 3.01 -6.30
CA SER A 271 -12.74 4.40 -5.86
C SER A 271 -11.49 4.77 -5.05
N LEU A 272 -10.75 5.79 -5.50
CA LEU A 272 -9.52 6.21 -4.83
C LEU A 272 -9.84 6.96 -3.52
N PRO A 273 -9.34 6.50 -2.37
CA PRO A 273 -9.59 7.15 -1.08
C PRO A 273 -8.71 8.39 -0.86
N SER A 274 -7.58 8.45 -1.55
CA SER A 274 -6.58 9.50 -1.50
C SER A 274 -6.35 10.06 -2.91
N PRO A 275 -5.75 11.26 -3.02
CA PRO A 275 -5.31 11.79 -4.31
C PRO A 275 -4.48 10.79 -5.12
N ALA A 276 -4.66 10.78 -6.43
CA ALA A 276 -4.04 9.81 -7.34
C ALA A 276 -2.51 9.84 -7.28
N ARG A 277 -1.91 11.00 -6.94
CA ARG A 277 -0.47 11.15 -6.74
C ARG A 277 0.09 10.24 -5.64
N ASP A 278 -0.72 9.86 -4.66
CA ASP A 278 -0.31 9.03 -3.51
C ASP A 278 -0.30 7.53 -3.85
N VAL A 279 -0.90 7.17 -5.00
CA VAL A 279 -1.08 5.80 -5.51
C VAL A 279 -0.58 5.64 -6.94
N MET A 280 0.40 6.45 -7.38
CA MET A 280 0.94 6.37 -8.74
C MET A 280 1.51 5.00 -9.09
N TRP A 281 1.96 4.22 -8.11
CA TRP A 281 2.41 2.84 -8.28
C TRP A 281 1.34 1.91 -8.89
N MET A 282 0.06 2.25 -8.75
CA MET A 282 -1.05 1.54 -9.39
C MET A 282 -0.94 1.55 -10.92
N SER A 283 -0.23 2.52 -11.51
CA SER A 283 0.01 2.57 -12.97
C SER A 283 0.83 1.39 -13.49
N MET A 284 1.55 0.68 -12.60
CA MET A 284 2.42 -0.46 -12.94
C MET A 284 1.69 -1.81 -12.90
N LEU A 285 0.42 -1.83 -12.46
CA LEU A 285 -0.41 -3.01 -12.41
C LEU A 285 -1.07 -3.27 -13.76
N ASP A 286 -1.27 -4.54 -14.09
CA ASP A 286 -2.05 -4.94 -15.26
C ASP A 286 -3.55 -4.98 -14.94
N SER A 287 -4.37 -5.15 -15.98
CA SER A 287 -5.82 -5.17 -15.85
C SER A 287 -6.32 -6.29 -14.93
N ASP A 288 -5.66 -7.46 -14.96
CA ASP A 288 -6.05 -8.64 -14.17
C ASP A 288 -5.77 -8.43 -12.68
N ALA A 289 -4.63 -7.82 -12.33
CA ALA A 289 -4.35 -7.41 -10.97
C ALA A 289 -5.33 -6.33 -10.48
N LEU A 290 -5.65 -5.34 -11.32
CA LEU A 290 -6.62 -4.29 -10.98
C LEU A 290 -8.03 -4.86 -10.77
N LYS A 291 -8.42 -5.89 -11.53
CA LYS A 291 -9.70 -6.59 -11.35
C LYS A 291 -9.85 -7.18 -9.95
N ALA A 292 -8.77 -7.70 -9.37
CA ALA A 292 -8.74 -8.27 -8.02
C ALA A 292 -8.63 -7.22 -6.89
N TRP A 293 -8.52 -5.92 -7.19
CA TRP A 293 -8.21 -4.87 -6.20
C TRP A 293 -9.13 -4.83 -4.97
N ASN A 294 -10.43 -5.06 -5.17
CA ASN A 294 -11.45 -5.05 -4.10
C ASN A 294 -11.71 -6.44 -3.50
N ASP A 295 -11.39 -7.50 -4.23
CA ASP A 295 -11.69 -8.87 -3.83
C ASP A 295 -10.62 -9.43 -2.87
N VAL A 296 -9.40 -8.92 -2.96
CA VAL A 296 -8.31 -9.36 -2.09
C VAL A 296 -8.48 -8.82 -0.67
N HIS A 297 -8.34 -9.70 0.31
CA HIS A 297 -8.54 -9.44 1.72
C HIS A 297 -7.33 -9.91 2.54
N ILE A 298 -6.83 -9.02 3.39
CA ILE A 298 -5.76 -9.33 4.34
C ILE A 298 -6.39 -9.36 5.73
N GLU A 299 -6.18 -10.44 6.49
CA GLU A 299 -6.53 -10.53 7.90
C GLU A 299 -5.27 -10.34 8.75
N LEU A 300 -5.35 -9.45 9.74
CA LEU A 300 -4.25 -9.20 10.67
C LEU A 300 -4.35 -10.17 11.84
N LEU A 301 -3.31 -10.98 12.06
CA LEU A 301 -3.22 -11.89 13.20
C LEU A 301 -2.10 -11.44 14.13
N ILE A 302 -2.46 -11.02 15.35
CA ILE A 302 -1.51 -10.61 16.37
C ILE A 302 -1.40 -11.67 17.46
N GLN A 303 -0.16 -12.10 17.74
CA GLN A 303 0.15 -12.98 18.86
C GLN A 303 0.64 -12.14 20.05
N ALA A 304 -0.16 -12.08 21.13
CA ALA A 304 0.22 -11.38 22.35
C ALA A 304 0.88 -12.34 23.34
N SER A 305 1.93 -11.87 24.01
CA SER A 305 2.60 -12.62 25.09
C SER A 305 2.13 -12.12 26.47
N PRO A 306 2.28 -12.95 27.52
CA PRO A 306 1.95 -12.53 28.88
C PRO A 306 2.73 -11.27 29.32
N GLU A 307 2.14 -10.46 30.20
CA GLU A 307 2.86 -9.40 30.92
C GLU A 307 3.47 -8.26 30.07
N SER A 308 3.11 -8.15 28.78
CA SER A 308 3.53 -7.03 27.90
C SER A 308 2.34 -6.27 27.32
N SER A 309 1.95 -5.16 27.95
CA SER A 309 0.89 -4.27 27.44
C SER A 309 1.42 -3.19 26.50
N GLY A 310 2.58 -2.61 26.81
CA GLY A 310 3.14 -1.47 26.07
C GLY A 310 3.45 -1.78 24.59
N SER A 311 4.07 -2.93 24.31
CA SER A 311 4.46 -3.31 22.95
C SER A 311 3.24 -3.52 22.05
N LEU A 312 2.24 -4.25 22.54
CA LEU A 312 0.99 -4.51 21.81
C LEU A 312 0.19 -3.21 21.58
N ILE A 313 0.12 -2.32 22.58
CA ILE A 313 -0.52 -1.01 22.42
C ILE A 313 0.18 -0.19 21.32
N ARG A 314 1.51 -0.22 21.25
CA ARG A 314 2.28 0.45 20.19
C ARG A 314 1.98 -0.14 18.81
N LEU A 315 2.02 -1.47 18.67
CA LEU A 315 1.67 -2.15 17.42
C LEU A 315 0.27 -1.74 16.94
N ILE A 316 -0.72 -1.82 17.82
CA ILE A 316 -2.10 -1.41 17.52
C ILE A 316 -2.18 0.05 17.05
N ARG A 317 -1.45 0.96 17.72
CA ARG A 317 -1.43 2.38 17.31
C ARG A 317 -0.81 2.56 15.93
N SER A 318 0.26 1.81 15.62
CA SER A 318 0.89 1.85 14.30
C SER A 318 -0.05 1.34 13.20
N LEU A 319 -0.81 0.27 13.47
CA LEU A 319 -1.84 -0.24 12.57
C LEU A 319 -2.97 0.77 12.37
N ALA A 320 -3.47 1.39 13.44
CA ALA A 320 -4.52 2.39 13.35
C ALA A 320 -4.12 3.66 12.58
N ALA A 321 -2.81 3.94 12.48
CA ALA A 321 -2.28 5.09 11.75
C ALA A 321 -2.01 4.81 10.26
N ALA A 322 -2.12 3.56 9.81
CA ALA A 322 -1.81 3.17 8.43
C ALA A 322 -2.92 3.54 7.43
N ASP A 323 -2.52 3.75 6.18
CA ASP A 323 -3.46 3.94 5.07
C ASP A 323 -3.79 2.59 4.42
N TYR A 324 -5.06 2.19 4.54
CA TYR A 324 -5.58 0.91 4.05
C TYR A 324 -6.20 0.99 2.66
N LEU A 325 -6.00 2.08 1.92
CA LEU A 325 -6.49 2.22 0.54
C LEU A 325 -8.00 1.96 0.42
N GLY A 326 -8.76 2.38 1.44
CA GLY A 326 -10.23 2.21 1.52
C GLY A 326 -10.72 0.83 1.94
N SER A 327 -9.85 -0.18 2.06
CA SER A 327 -10.20 -1.55 2.48
C SER A 327 -9.53 -1.90 3.80
N ILE A 328 -10.19 -1.57 4.91
CA ILE A 328 -9.68 -1.79 6.27
C ILE A 328 -9.71 -3.31 6.57
N PRO A 329 -8.58 -3.91 6.96
CA PRO A 329 -8.51 -5.34 7.25
C PRO A 329 -9.20 -5.69 8.57
N SER A 330 -9.60 -6.95 8.70
CA SER A 330 -10.04 -7.52 9.97
C SER A 330 -8.85 -7.77 10.88
N LEU A 331 -9.05 -7.67 12.19
CA LEU A 331 -8.01 -7.79 13.20
C LEU A 331 -8.37 -8.89 14.19
N THR A 332 -7.53 -9.91 14.29
CA THR A 332 -7.64 -10.98 15.27
C THR A 332 -6.46 -10.89 16.25
N ILE A 333 -6.76 -10.74 17.54
CA ILE A 333 -5.77 -10.66 18.61
C ILE A 333 -5.88 -11.91 19.47
N GLU A 334 -4.83 -12.71 19.49
CA GLU A 334 -4.70 -13.84 20.41
C GLU A 334 -4.13 -13.37 21.75
N LEU A 335 -4.93 -13.50 22.79
CA LEU A 335 -4.57 -13.12 24.15
C LEU A 335 -4.07 -14.34 24.95
N PRO A 336 -3.02 -14.17 25.77
CA PRO A 336 -2.55 -15.19 26.70
C PRO A 336 -3.56 -15.41 27.85
N PRO A 337 -3.43 -16.49 28.65
CA PRO A 337 -4.33 -16.75 29.78
C PRO A 337 -4.32 -15.64 30.81
N ARG A 338 -3.14 -15.11 31.13
CA ARG A 338 -2.94 -13.97 32.01
C ARG A 338 -2.72 -12.72 31.18
N VAL A 339 -3.72 -11.86 31.15
CA VAL A 339 -3.71 -10.59 30.41
C VAL A 339 -3.55 -9.43 31.38
N ASP A 340 -2.69 -8.46 31.04
CA ASP A 340 -2.53 -7.22 31.79
C ASP A 340 -3.89 -6.44 31.84
N PRO A 341 -4.38 -6.06 33.03
CA PRO A 341 -5.59 -5.24 33.16
C PRO A 341 -5.55 -3.93 32.36
N GLN A 342 -4.38 -3.29 32.22
CA GLN A 342 -4.22 -2.06 31.43
C GLN A 342 -4.46 -2.32 29.94
N LEU A 343 -3.99 -3.46 29.44
CA LEU A 343 -4.23 -3.89 28.06
C LEU A 343 -5.72 -4.14 27.83
N LEU A 344 -6.40 -4.84 28.74
CA LEU A 344 -7.85 -5.05 28.64
C LEU A 344 -8.62 -3.73 28.63
N HIS A 345 -8.22 -2.77 29.48
CA HIS A 345 -8.82 -1.45 29.51
C HIS A 345 -8.60 -0.67 28.20
N PHE A 346 -7.42 -0.80 27.61
CA PHE A 346 -7.12 -0.21 26.31
C PHE A 346 -7.95 -0.86 25.19
N LEU A 347 -8.00 -2.19 25.13
CA LEU A 347 -8.79 -2.94 24.14
C LEU A 347 -10.28 -2.61 24.22
N GLN A 348 -10.83 -2.42 25.43
CA GLN A 348 -12.21 -1.99 25.63
C GLN A 348 -12.51 -0.62 25.01
N LYS A 349 -11.53 0.29 25.02
CA LYS A 349 -11.68 1.68 24.53
C LYS A 349 -11.18 1.88 23.10
N MET A 350 -10.50 0.88 22.55
CA MET A 350 -9.93 0.92 21.21
C MET A 350 -11.04 1.18 20.19
N ARG A 351 -10.78 2.13 19.28
CA ARG A 351 -11.59 2.34 18.09
C ARG A 351 -10.80 1.85 16.89
N TRP A 352 -11.17 0.69 16.37
CA TRP A 352 -10.70 0.27 15.05
C TRP A 352 -11.40 1.12 13.98
N PRO A 353 -10.70 1.59 12.94
CA PRO A 353 -11.27 2.51 11.95
C PRO A 353 -12.64 2.05 11.43
N PRO A 354 -13.71 2.82 11.68
CA PRO A 354 -15.08 2.41 11.39
C PRO A 354 -15.49 2.92 10.01
N GLN A 355 -15.14 2.21 8.94
CA GLN A 355 -15.65 2.57 7.60
C GLN A 355 -16.12 1.38 6.75
N THR A 356 -15.85 0.13 7.14
CA THR A 356 -16.30 -1.07 6.43
C THR A 356 -16.63 -2.20 7.42
N SER A 357 -17.09 -3.35 6.92
CA SER A 357 -17.42 -4.58 7.68
C SER A 357 -16.25 -5.23 8.44
N SER A 358 -15.17 -4.49 8.72
CA SER A 358 -13.99 -4.97 9.42
C SER A 358 -14.34 -5.34 10.87
N LYS A 359 -13.90 -6.52 11.29
CA LYS A 359 -14.19 -7.05 12.63
C LYS A 359 -12.92 -7.10 13.45
N VAL A 360 -13.04 -6.74 14.72
CA VAL A 360 -12.00 -7.00 15.72
C VAL A 360 -12.41 -8.22 16.53
N THR A 361 -11.60 -9.26 16.48
CA THR A 361 -11.82 -10.52 17.18
C THR A 361 -10.78 -10.67 18.29
N LEU A 362 -11.23 -10.84 19.52
CA LEU A 362 -10.36 -11.16 20.66
C LEU A 362 -10.49 -12.66 20.98
N ARG A 363 -9.38 -13.40 20.91
CA ARG A 363 -9.32 -14.84 21.26
C ARG A 363 -8.53 -15.00 22.54
N HIS A 364 -9.19 -15.28 23.66
CA HIS A 364 -8.54 -15.42 24.97
C HIS A 364 -8.29 -16.88 25.34
N ARG A 365 -7.04 -17.26 25.62
CA ARG A 365 -6.69 -18.63 26.02
C ARG A 365 -7.18 -18.93 27.44
N ILE A 366 -7.78 -20.11 27.64
CA ILE A 366 -8.25 -20.58 28.95
C ILE A 366 -7.18 -21.41 29.68
N ARG A 367 -6.48 -22.32 28.98
CA ARG A 367 -5.51 -23.24 29.60
C ARG A 367 -4.33 -22.46 30.21
N PRO A 368 -4.01 -22.65 31.50
CA PRO A 368 -2.98 -21.89 32.19
C PRO A 368 -1.56 -22.45 32.03
N HIS A 369 -1.41 -23.69 31.55
CA HIS A 369 -0.10 -24.33 31.36
C HIS A 369 0.62 -23.78 30.13
N HIS A 370 1.96 -23.86 30.17
CA HIS A 370 2.81 -23.59 29.02
C HIS A 370 2.52 -24.59 27.90
N LEU A 371 2.50 -24.09 26.67
CA LEU A 371 2.27 -24.92 25.49
C LEU A 371 3.57 -25.62 25.13
N ASP A 372 3.49 -26.88 24.74
CA ASP A 372 4.60 -27.53 24.05
C ASP A 372 4.76 -26.93 22.63
N ALA A 373 5.94 -27.10 22.03
CA ALA A 373 6.27 -26.60 20.69
C ALA A 373 5.26 -27.06 19.62
N ALA A 374 4.80 -28.32 19.70
CA ALA A 374 3.78 -28.86 18.81
C ALA A 374 2.42 -28.17 19.01
N GLU A 375 1.98 -28.00 20.27
CA GLU A 375 0.71 -27.36 20.59
C GLU A 375 0.69 -25.87 20.21
N ALA A 376 1.79 -25.15 20.44
CA ALA A 376 1.95 -23.75 20.05
C ALA A 376 1.88 -23.55 18.53
N SER A 377 2.49 -24.49 17.79
CA SER A 377 2.49 -24.48 16.32
C SER A 377 1.11 -24.77 15.73
N LEU A 378 0.43 -25.80 16.25
CA LEU A 378 -0.95 -26.13 15.88
C LEU A 378 -1.88 -24.96 16.14
N ARG A 379 -1.79 -24.35 17.32
CA ARG A 379 -2.60 -23.19 17.67
C ARG A 379 -2.36 -22.02 16.72
N THR A 380 -1.11 -21.74 16.37
CA THR A 380 -0.77 -20.65 15.45
C THR A 380 -1.37 -20.90 14.06
N ALA A 381 -1.32 -22.13 13.56
CA ALA A 381 -1.99 -22.50 12.32
C ALA A 381 -3.51 -22.33 12.44
N GLU A 382 -4.14 -22.94 13.44
CA GLU A 382 -5.59 -22.90 13.72
C GLU A 382 -6.14 -21.49 14.05
N ALA A 383 -5.27 -20.50 14.25
CA ALA A 383 -5.67 -19.12 14.49
C ALA A 383 -6.38 -18.50 13.28
N PHE A 384 -6.06 -18.96 12.07
CA PHE A 384 -6.60 -18.45 10.81
C PHE A 384 -6.76 -19.57 9.78
N TYR A 385 -7.89 -19.58 9.06
CA TYR A 385 -8.06 -20.40 7.86
C TYR A 385 -8.74 -19.56 6.77
N PRO A 386 -8.20 -19.51 5.54
CA PRO A 386 -8.72 -18.63 4.50
C PRO A 386 -10.09 -19.10 4.01
N ARG A 387 -11.02 -18.15 3.83
CA ARG A 387 -12.32 -18.46 3.21
C ARG A 387 -12.17 -18.79 1.73
N ASP A 388 -11.35 -18.02 1.04
CA ASP A 388 -10.89 -18.28 -0.31
C ASP A 388 -9.36 -18.23 -0.29
N PRO A 389 -8.65 -19.35 -0.52
CA PRO A 389 -7.19 -19.40 -0.49
C PRO A 389 -6.51 -18.45 -1.49
N ASN A 390 -7.19 -18.11 -2.60
CA ASN A 390 -6.63 -17.22 -3.61
C ASN A 390 -6.79 -15.74 -3.27
N MET A 391 -7.79 -15.37 -2.49
CA MET A 391 -8.14 -13.96 -2.22
C MET A 391 -7.96 -13.55 -0.77
N THR A 392 -7.97 -14.49 0.18
CA THR A 392 -7.85 -14.21 1.62
C THR A 392 -6.46 -14.60 2.11
N HIS A 393 -5.75 -13.66 2.71
CA HIS A 393 -4.35 -13.84 3.16
C HIS A 393 -4.19 -13.40 4.61
N VAL A 394 -3.16 -13.90 5.29
CA VAL A 394 -2.92 -13.61 6.72
C VAL A 394 -1.61 -12.85 6.90
N LEU A 395 -1.68 -11.70 7.57
CA LEU A 395 -0.52 -10.95 8.03
C LEU A 395 -0.24 -11.35 9.48
N LEU A 396 0.78 -12.18 9.67
CA LEU A 396 1.24 -12.60 10.99
C LEU A 396 2.11 -11.50 11.60
N LEU A 397 1.72 -11.05 12.79
CA LEU A 397 2.36 -9.95 13.51
C LEU A 397 2.70 -10.35 14.94
N ASN A 398 3.95 -10.10 15.31
CA ASN A 398 4.42 -10.21 16.68
C ASN A 398 4.18 -8.89 17.44
N GLN A 399 3.85 -8.97 18.74
CA GLN A 399 3.56 -7.82 19.59
C GLN A 399 4.70 -6.80 19.73
N GLN A 400 5.96 -7.15 19.45
CA GLN A 400 7.10 -6.22 19.51
C GLN A 400 7.31 -5.42 18.21
N VAL A 401 6.49 -5.63 17.19
CA VAL A 401 6.61 -4.92 15.91
C VAL A 401 5.97 -3.55 15.97
N GLU A 402 6.57 -2.59 15.28
CA GLU A 402 5.94 -1.34 14.89
C GLU A 402 6.01 -1.22 13.36
N LEU A 403 4.90 -0.84 12.71
CA LEU A 403 4.79 -0.76 11.25
C LEU A 403 4.77 0.70 10.77
N ALA A 404 5.38 0.95 9.62
CA ALA A 404 5.30 2.25 8.94
C ALA A 404 3.88 2.47 8.39
N PRO A 405 3.32 3.70 8.41
CA PRO A 405 1.98 3.95 7.89
C PRO A 405 1.75 3.54 6.41
N SER A 406 2.81 3.43 5.61
CA SER A 406 2.78 2.99 4.21
C SER A 406 2.88 1.47 4.00
N PHE A 407 3.00 0.66 5.05
CA PHE A 407 3.25 -0.79 4.93
C PHE A 407 2.19 -1.50 4.07
N TYR A 408 0.93 -1.06 4.17
CA TYR A 408 -0.18 -1.68 3.45
C TYR A 408 -0.15 -1.37 1.96
N HIS A 409 0.34 -0.19 1.55
CA HIS A 409 0.58 0.12 0.14
C HIS A 409 1.60 -0.85 -0.44
N TYR A 410 2.68 -1.14 0.28
CA TYR A 410 3.69 -2.10 -0.16
C TYR A 410 3.08 -3.49 -0.32
N LEU A 411 2.38 -4.01 0.70
CA LEU A 411 1.74 -5.32 0.61
C LEU A 411 0.77 -5.41 -0.55
N LYS A 412 -0.12 -4.42 -0.69
CA LYS A 412 -1.13 -4.40 -1.77
C LYS A 412 -0.45 -4.34 -3.13
N TYR A 413 0.58 -3.52 -3.30
CA TYR A 413 1.31 -3.42 -4.56
C TYR A 413 2.01 -4.73 -4.93
N THR A 414 2.82 -5.29 -4.02
CA THR A 414 3.58 -6.52 -4.28
C THR A 414 2.68 -7.73 -4.51
N MET A 415 1.61 -7.86 -3.72
CA MET A 415 0.66 -8.96 -3.84
C MET A 415 -0.10 -8.91 -5.17
N LEU A 416 -0.63 -7.76 -5.55
CA LEU A 416 -1.33 -7.60 -6.82
C LEU A 416 -0.39 -7.90 -8.00
N LYS A 417 0.86 -7.43 -7.94
CA LYS A 417 1.86 -7.66 -8.99
C LYS A 417 2.33 -9.11 -9.08
N TYR A 418 2.63 -9.77 -7.96
CA TYR A 418 3.27 -11.09 -7.95
C TYR A 418 2.31 -12.27 -7.80
N LYS A 419 1.03 -12.03 -7.48
CA LYS A 419 0.03 -13.09 -7.36
C LYS A 419 -1.15 -12.95 -8.33
N HIS A 420 -1.63 -11.72 -8.57
CA HIS A 420 -2.86 -11.50 -9.36
C HIS A 420 -2.62 -11.00 -10.79
N SER A 421 -1.38 -10.66 -11.13
CA SER A 421 -0.97 -10.32 -12.49
C SER A 421 -1.11 -11.50 -13.44
N ASN A 422 -1.44 -11.23 -14.70
CA ASN A 422 -1.54 -12.19 -15.79
C ASN A 422 -0.23 -12.98 -16.02
N GLN A 423 0.92 -12.36 -15.73
CA GLN A 423 2.23 -13.01 -15.83
C GLN A 423 2.33 -14.27 -14.96
N VAL A 424 1.62 -14.30 -13.83
CA VAL A 424 1.63 -15.40 -12.85
C VAL A 424 0.67 -16.52 -13.26
N GLN A 425 -0.40 -16.21 -14.00
CA GLN A 425 -1.35 -17.23 -14.47
C GLN A 425 -0.69 -18.26 -15.42
N HIS A 426 0.47 -17.94 -15.97
CA HIS A 426 1.20 -18.77 -16.92
C HIS A 426 2.34 -19.60 -16.28
N ALA A 427 2.71 -19.33 -15.02
CA ALA A 427 3.70 -20.10 -14.28
C ALA A 427 3.41 -20.06 -12.77
N PRO A 428 3.25 -21.22 -12.10
CA PRO A 428 2.98 -21.24 -10.65
C PRO A 428 4.17 -20.63 -9.90
N SER A 429 3.90 -19.53 -9.18
CA SER A 429 4.91 -18.90 -8.33
C SER A 429 5.15 -19.76 -7.10
N LYS A 430 6.41 -19.98 -6.71
CA LYS A 430 6.77 -20.61 -5.43
C LYS A 430 6.85 -19.60 -4.28
N LEU A 431 6.18 -18.46 -4.43
CA LEU A 431 6.15 -17.41 -3.42
C LEU A 431 5.10 -17.77 -2.36
N LEU A 432 5.55 -18.05 -1.14
CA LEU A 432 4.67 -18.38 -0.01
C LEU A 432 4.14 -17.14 0.69
N GLY A 433 4.87 -16.02 0.61
CA GLY A 433 4.52 -14.80 1.32
C GLY A 433 5.48 -13.64 1.10
N ILE A 434 5.18 -12.52 1.76
CA ILE A 434 5.91 -11.26 1.69
C ILE A 434 6.26 -10.81 3.11
N SER A 435 7.54 -10.64 3.39
CA SER A 435 8.03 -10.07 4.66
C SER A 435 7.94 -8.54 4.64
N LEU A 436 7.70 -7.93 5.80
CA LEU A 436 7.80 -6.48 6.01
C LEU A 436 9.10 -6.08 6.72
N GLU A 437 9.70 -7.03 7.43
CA GLU A 437 10.92 -6.84 8.18
C GLU A 437 12.12 -7.42 7.43
N LEU A 438 13.28 -6.76 7.58
CA LEU A 438 14.58 -7.37 7.35
C LEU A 438 15.22 -7.73 8.72
N PRO A 439 15.27 -9.02 9.09
CA PRO A 439 15.86 -9.48 10.34
C PRO A 439 17.30 -8.98 10.52
N SER A 440 17.65 -8.60 11.75
CA SER A 440 19.02 -8.21 12.09
C SER A 440 19.95 -9.40 12.36
N SER A 441 19.39 -10.55 12.70
CA SER A 441 20.11 -11.80 12.94
C SER A 441 19.57 -12.90 12.02
N GLN A 442 20.43 -13.85 11.68
CA GLN A 442 20.05 -15.08 11.01
C GLN A 442 19.03 -15.83 11.88
N VAL A 443 18.10 -16.50 11.21
CA VAL A 443 17.03 -17.23 11.89
C VAL A 443 17.56 -18.52 12.53
N THR A 444 18.68 -19.05 12.03
CA THR A 444 19.20 -20.37 12.41
C THR A 444 20.17 -20.37 13.59
N ASN A 445 21.15 -19.46 13.60
CA ASN A 445 22.28 -19.48 14.54
C ASN A 445 22.46 -18.16 15.33
N ASP A 446 21.47 -17.25 15.26
CA ASP A 446 21.48 -15.92 15.88
C ASP A 446 22.67 -15.02 15.50
N GLU A 447 23.48 -15.42 14.52
CA GLU A 447 24.57 -14.59 14.01
C GLU A 447 24.01 -13.35 13.31
N PRO A 448 24.72 -12.21 13.31
CA PRO A 448 24.28 -11.02 12.57
C PRO A 448 24.02 -11.35 11.10
N PHE A 449 22.82 -11.02 10.62
CA PHE A 449 22.49 -11.20 9.21
C PHE A 449 23.22 -10.14 8.39
N LYS A 450 24.08 -10.58 7.49
CA LYS A 450 24.72 -9.73 6.49
C LYS A 450 24.07 -10.02 5.15
N LEU A 451 23.47 -9.00 4.58
CA LEU A 451 22.94 -9.09 3.22
C LEU A 451 24.12 -9.36 2.28
N PRO A 452 24.06 -10.41 1.45
CA PRO A 452 25.10 -10.63 0.43
C PRO A 452 25.25 -9.39 -0.45
N GLU A 453 26.48 -9.11 -0.88
CA GLU A 453 26.74 -8.06 -1.87
C GLU A 453 26.08 -8.46 -3.19
N PHE A 454 24.85 -8.02 -3.38
CA PHE A 454 24.17 -8.18 -4.65
C PHE A 454 24.82 -7.24 -5.66
N ASP A 455 25.15 -7.76 -6.85
CA ASP A 455 25.58 -6.95 -8.00
C ASP A 455 24.38 -6.15 -8.56
N MET A 456 23.80 -5.30 -7.71
CA MET A 456 22.77 -4.33 -8.05
C MET A 456 23.33 -3.29 -9.04
N SER A 457 24.66 -3.19 -9.16
CA SER A 457 25.37 -2.32 -10.09
C SER A 457 25.27 -2.74 -11.55
N SER A 458 25.19 -4.04 -11.85
CA SER A 458 25.11 -4.51 -13.24
C SER A 458 23.80 -4.10 -13.95
N HIS A 459 22.72 -3.86 -13.19
CA HIS A 459 21.41 -3.43 -13.70
C HIS A 459 21.17 -1.92 -13.61
N MET A 460 22.04 -1.15 -12.96
CA MET A 460 21.95 0.32 -12.89
C MET A 460 22.16 1.01 -14.25
N SER A 461 22.73 0.32 -15.23
CA SER A 461 23.13 0.92 -16.51
C SER A 461 22.01 1.06 -17.55
N GLN A 462 20.79 0.52 -17.29
CA GLN A 462 19.74 0.42 -18.31
C GLN A 462 18.38 1.02 -17.94
N LEU A 463 18.15 1.39 -16.68
CA LEU A 463 16.89 2.00 -16.22
C LEU A 463 17.18 3.40 -15.70
N GLY A 464 16.55 4.41 -16.31
CA GLY A 464 16.80 5.82 -16.00
C GLY A 464 16.54 6.21 -14.54
N ASP A 465 17.33 7.19 -14.08
CA ASP A 465 17.25 8.06 -12.88
C ASP A 465 16.86 7.50 -11.49
N GLY A 466 16.54 6.21 -11.34
CA GLY A 466 16.23 5.57 -10.04
C GLY A 466 16.82 4.16 -9.91
N GLY A 467 17.41 3.86 -8.74
CA GLY A 467 17.96 2.53 -8.46
C GLY A 467 16.86 1.46 -8.37
N VAL A 468 17.16 0.21 -8.73
CA VAL A 468 16.22 -0.92 -8.61
C VAL A 468 15.78 -1.10 -7.15
N LEU A 469 14.50 -1.42 -6.93
CA LEU A 469 13.99 -1.71 -5.58
C LEU A 469 14.80 -2.85 -4.94
N PRO A 470 15.42 -2.63 -3.77
CA PRO A 470 16.25 -3.64 -3.13
C PRO A 470 15.33 -4.67 -2.46
N ILE A 471 14.98 -5.71 -3.20
CA ILE A 471 14.18 -6.85 -2.72
C ILE A 471 14.87 -8.15 -3.14
N PHE A 472 14.66 -9.22 -2.38
CA PHE A 472 15.28 -10.52 -2.63
C PHE A 472 14.36 -11.66 -2.17
N LEU A 473 14.64 -12.88 -2.62
CA LEU A 473 13.92 -14.08 -2.23
C LEU A 473 14.71 -14.82 -1.16
N TRP A 474 14.03 -15.32 -0.13
CA TRP A 474 14.70 -16.06 0.96
C TRP A 474 13.85 -17.25 1.41
N GLN A 475 14.50 -18.40 1.60
CA GLN A 475 13.88 -19.61 2.15
C GLN A 475 13.74 -19.60 3.69
N ALA A 476 13.92 -18.46 4.35
CA ALA A 476 13.65 -18.34 5.79
C ALA A 476 12.20 -17.87 6.02
N PRO A 477 11.44 -18.50 6.92
CA PRO A 477 10.15 -17.96 7.37
C PRO A 477 10.33 -16.72 8.26
N ASN A 478 9.25 -15.98 8.50
CA ASN A 478 9.25 -14.83 9.41
C ASN A 478 7.97 -14.79 10.26
N SER A 479 8.14 -14.78 11.58
CA SER A 479 7.03 -14.67 12.56
C SER A 479 6.80 -13.24 13.08
N ASN A 480 7.74 -12.32 12.86
CA ASN A 480 7.62 -10.96 13.38
C ASN A 480 6.62 -10.13 12.57
N ALA A 481 6.81 -10.05 11.25
CA ALA A 481 5.95 -9.28 10.36
C ALA A 481 6.01 -9.83 8.94
N ALA A 482 5.13 -10.76 8.60
CA ALA A 482 5.04 -11.32 7.26
C ALA A 482 3.62 -11.70 6.86
N LEU A 483 3.28 -11.38 5.61
CA LEU A 483 2.06 -11.80 4.94
C LEU A 483 2.29 -13.19 4.36
N TYR A 484 1.50 -14.17 4.77
CA TYR A 484 1.42 -15.49 4.16
C TYR A 484 0.19 -15.56 3.26
N PHE A 485 0.36 -16.08 2.05
CA PHE A 485 -0.76 -16.25 1.14
C PHE A 485 -1.69 -17.39 1.59
N GLY A 486 -2.96 -17.31 1.21
CA GLY A 486 -4.02 -18.20 1.71
C GLY A 486 -3.88 -19.62 1.22
N ASP A 487 -3.57 -19.81 -0.06
CA ASP A 487 -3.18 -21.09 -0.67
C ASP A 487 -2.00 -21.73 0.08
N GLY A 488 -0.93 -20.97 0.28
CA GLY A 488 0.23 -21.43 1.05
C GLY A 488 -0.08 -21.77 2.50
N TRP A 489 -0.97 -21.01 3.14
CA TRP A 489 -1.41 -21.28 4.51
C TRP A 489 -2.33 -22.51 4.59
N ALA A 490 -3.24 -22.70 3.63
CA ALA A 490 -4.10 -23.87 3.54
C ALA A 490 -3.28 -25.15 3.28
N GLU A 491 -2.23 -25.05 2.47
CA GLU A 491 -1.25 -26.12 2.30
C GLU A 491 -0.50 -26.39 3.60
N PHE A 492 -0.06 -25.35 4.32
CA PHE A 492 0.60 -25.50 5.63
C PHE A 492 -0.27 -26.22 6.66
N HIS A 493 -1.58 -25.94 6.71
CA HIS A 493 -2.52 -26.68 7.53
C HIS A 493 -2.54 -28.18 7.19
N SER A 494 -2.59 -28.50 5.90
CA SER A 494 -2.60 -29.88 5.42
C SER A 494 -1.28 -30.58 5.74
N PHE A 495 -0.17 -29.87 5.54
CA PHE A 495 1.18 -30.31 5.89
C PHE A 495 1.29 -30.64 7.38
N LEU A 496 0.87 -29.75 8.27
CA LEU A 496 0.90 -29.98 9.72
C LEU A 496 0.01 -31.15 10.13
N SER A 497 -1.21 -31.24 9.61
CA SER A 497 -2.13 -32.35 9.88
C SER A 497 -1.47 -33.70 9.58
N ASN A 498 -0.83 -33.82 8.41
CA ASN A 498 -0.15 -35.04 8.00
C ASN A 498 1.10 -35.30 8.85
N ARG A 499 1.89 -34.25 9.14
CA ARG A 499 3.11 -34.31 9.95
C ARG A 499 2.87 -34.81 11.38
N PHE A 500 1.78 -34.38 12.02
CA PHE A 500 1.41 -34.82 13.38
C PHE A 500 0.66 -36.15 13.41
N THR A 501 0.04 -36.57 12.29
CA THR A 501 -0.61 -37.90 12.21
C THR A 501 0.43 -39.02 12.14
N ILE A 502 1.55 -38.80 11.44
CA ILE A 502 2.62 -39.80 11.29
C ILE A 502 3.53 -39.83 12.51
N HIS A 503 3.88 -38.65 13.04
CA HIS A 503 4.75 -38.51 14.19
C HIS A 503 3.95 -38.00 15.38
N ASP A 504 3.61 -38.93 16.28
CA ASP A 504 3.06 -38.60 17.59
C ASP A 504 4.16 -37.91 18.42
N PRO A 505 3.93 -36.71 18.98
CA PRO A 505 4.90 -36.00 19.82
C PRO A 505 5.34 -36.80 21.07
N THR A 506 4.69 -37.92 21.37
CA THR A 506 5.09 -38.87 22.43
C THR A 506 6.11 -39.93 22.00
N SER A 507 6.54 -39.95 20.73
CA SER A 507 7.55 -40.90 20.24
C SER A 507 8.94 -40.60 20.85
N LYS A 508 9.67 -41.66 21.23
CA LYS A 508 11.00 -41.58 21.87
C LYS A 508 12.14 -41.40 20.86
N ASP A 509 11.87 -40.79 19.73
CA ASP A 509 12.92 -40.48 18.77
C ASP A 509 13.82 -39.37 19.34
N PRO A 510 15.13 -39.40 19.04
CA PRO A 510 16.05 -38.39 19.58
C PRO A 510 15.57 -36.99 19.19
N PRO A 511 15.63 -36.00 20.12
CA PRO A 511 15.17 -34.65 19.86
C PRO A 511 15.86 -34.10 18.62
N ASP A 512 15.06 -33.50 17.74
CA ASP A 512 15.51 -32.97 16.45
C ASP A 512 16.66 -31.97 16.63
N GLU A 513 17.56 -31.94 15.64
CA GLU A 513 18.53 -30.85 15.51
C GLU A 513 17.75 -29.61 15.06
N GLN A 514 17.13 -28.93 16.03
CA GLN A 514 16.33 -27.73 15.82
C GLN A 514 17.17 -26.72 15.04
N VAL A 515 16.72 -26.37 13.83
CA VAL A 515 17.47 -25.51 12.92
C VAL A 515 17.20 -24.04 13.22
N ILE A 516 15.97 -23.72 13.64
CA ILE A 516 15.54 -22.38 14.01
C ILE A 516 15.92 -22.09 15.46
N SER A 517 16.47 -20.91 15.73
CA SER A 517 16.74 -20.47 17.10
C SER A 517 15.47 -20.45 17.95
N LYS A 518 15.57 -20.91 19.20
CA LYS A 518 14.51 -20.85 20.24
C LYS A 518 14.06 -19.42 20.57
N LYS A 519 14.72 -18.40 20.00
CA LYS A 519 14.27 -17.00 20.02
C LYS A 519 12.96 -16.79 19.26
N TYR A 520 12.67 -17.64 18.28
CA TYR A 520 11.49 -17.55 17.43
C TYR A 520 10.47 -18.64 17.77
N PRO A 521 9.17 -18.43 17.51
CA PRO A 521 8.14 -19.41 17.82
C PRO A 521 8.34 -20.72 17.05
N ALA A 522 7.97 -21.85 17.67
CA ALA A 522 8.16 -23.20 17.14
C ALA A 522 7.52 -23.42 15.77
N VAL A 523 6.45 -22.67 15.44
CA VAL A 523 5.79 -22.74 14.13
C VAL A 523 6.75 -22.49 12.96
N MET A 524 7.81 -21.70 13.20
CA MET A 524 8.81 -21.38 12.18
C MET A 524 9.63 -22.61 11.76
N GLU A 525 9.81 -23.60 12.64
CA GLU A 525 10.52 -24.83 12.28
C GLU A 525 9.70 -25.63 11.25
N TYR A 526 8.41 -25.85 11.53
CA TYR A 526 7.52 -26.54 10.61
C TYR A 526 7.31 -25.78 9.29
N LEU A 527 7.24 -24.44 9.34
CA LEU A 527 7.22 -23.62 8.13
C LEU A 527 8.50 -23.81 7.33
N LEU A 528 9.67 -23.83 7.98
CA LEU A 528 10.95 -24.07 7.32
C LEU A 528 11.01 -25.47 6.68
N GLU A 529 10.50 -26.50 7.38
CA GLU A 529 10.38 -27.86 6.83
C GLU A 529 9.58 -27.84 5.52
N MET A 530 8.38 -27.24 5.53
CA MET A 530 7.53 -27.13 4.34
C MET A 530 8.20 -26.32 3.22
N ILE A 531 8.80 -25.17 3.56
CA ILE A 531 9.48 -24.28 2.62
C ILE A 531 10.60 -25.04 1.91
N ARG A 532 11.41 -25.82 2.63
CA ARG A 532 12.51 -26.58 2.03
C ARG A 532 12.01 -27.78 1.22
N ALA A 533 10.96 -28.46 1.68
CA ALA A 533 10.41 -29.64 1.01
C ALA A 533 9.69 -29.30 -0.30
N ARG A 534 8.92 -28.21 -0.34
CA ARG A 534 8.21 -27.75 -1.54
C ARG A 534 9.04 -26.78 -2.40
N GLY A 535 10.12 -26.26 -1.84
CA GLY A 535 10.90 -25.21 -2.48
C GLY A 535 10.14 -23.90 -2.52
N TYR A 536 9.54 -23.49 -1.41
CA TYR A 536 8.97 -22.16 -1.31
C TYR A 536 10.02 -21.12 -0.93
N TYR A 537 9.65 -19.86 -1.06
CA TYR A 537 10.42 -18.73 -0.55
C TYR A 537 9.48 -17.57 -0.20
N LEU A 538 9.98 -16.64 0.62
CA LEU A 538 9.33 -15.38 0.92
C LEU A 538 10.08 -14.23 0.23
N LEU A 539 9.34 -13.18 -0.13
CA LEU A 539 9.93 -11.93 -0.62
C LEU A 539 10.34 -11.06 0.56
N TYR A 540 11.59 -10.59 0.59
CA TYR A 540 12.12 -9.74 1.65
C TYR A 540 12.53 -8.35 1.14
N PRO A 541 12.17 -7.28 1.87
CA PRO A 541 12.63 -5.93 1.58
C PRO A 541 14.02 -5.69 2.16
N ALA A 542 14.94 -5.17 1.35
CA ALA A 542 16.26 -4.71 1.75
C ALA A 542 16.39 -3.17 1.80
N PHE A 543 15.28 -2.43 1.89
CA PHE A 543 15.29 -0.96 1.99
C PHE A 543 16.25 -0.41 3.06
N PRO A 544 16.29 -0.98 4.28
CA PRO A 544 17.16 -0.44 5.33
C PRO A 544 18.66 -0.53 5.03
N ALA A 545 19.08 -1.41 4.12
CA ALA A 545 20.48 -1.51 3.71
C ALA A 545 20.92 -0.33 2.82
N GLN A 546 19.97 0.41 2.22
CA GLN A 546 20.24 1.48 1.26
C GLN A 546 19.60 2.84 1.62
N GLY A 547 18.79 2.92 2.67
CA GLY A 547 18.19 4.19 3.13
C GLY A 547 16.96 4.05 4.03
N SER A 548 16.60 5.15 4.68
CA SER A 548 15.65 5.29 5.80
C SER A 548 14.16 5.11 5.47
N PHE A 549 13.78 3.97 4.87
CA PHE A 549 12.37 3.59 4.69
C PHE A 549 12.08 2.12 5.13
N PRO A 550 12.42 1.72 6.36
CA PRO A 550 11.95 0.44 6.89
C PRO A 550 10.42 0.41 6.94
N LEU A 551 9.83 -0.70 6.50
CA LEU A 551 8.38 -0.92 6.59
C LEU A 551 7.95 -1.44 7.97
N ALA A 552 8.87 -2.12 8.66
CA ALA A 552 8.68 -2.63 10.00
C ALA A 552 9.99 -2.46 10.80
N THR A 553 9.85 -2.23 12.10
CA THR A 553 10.92 -2.33 13.08
C THR A 553 10.48 -3.25 14.21
N VAL A 554 11.43 -3.99 14.78
CA VAL A 554 11.18 -4.90 15.89
C VAL A 554 11.91 -4.40 17.11
N HIS A 555 11.14 -4.06 18.13
CA HIS A 555 11.65 -3.53 19.37
C HIS A 555 12.25 -4.62 20.25
N SER A 556 13.20 -4.21 21.09
CA SER A 556 13.93 -5.14 21.98
C SER A 556 13.71 -4.89 23.47
N GLU A 557 13.12 -3.75 23.86
CA GLU A 557 12.98 -3.38 25.28
C GLU A 557 12.02 -4.27 26.09
N SER A 558 11.25 -5.14 25.44
CA SER A 558 10.30 -6.05 26.08
C SER A 558 10.27 -7.40 25.36
N TYR A 559 11.44 -7.85 24.89
CA TYR A 559 11.53 -9.18 24.31
C TYR A 559 11.25 -10.23 25.38
N GLN A 560 10.35 -11.15 25.04
CA GLN A 560 10.08 -12.36 25.82
C GLN A 560 10.29 -13.55 24.90
N PRO A 561 10.94 -14.62 25.36
CA PRO A 561 11.02 -15.85 24.58
C PRO A 561 9.61 -16.41 24.35
N PRO A 562 9.39 -17.14 23.24
CA PRO A 562 8.17 -17.90 23.02
C PRO A 562 7.89 -18.81 24.22
N GLU A 563 6.60 -18.96 24.54
CA GLU A 563 6.16 -19.66 25.75
C GLU A 563 6.60 -21.12 25.77
N GLU A 564 6.64 -21.75 24.59
CA GLU A 564 7.08 -23.13 24.39
C GLU A 564 8.55 -23.38 24.73
N PHE A 565 9.36 -22.32 24.82
CA PHE A 565 10.78 -22.41 25.18
C PHE A 565 11.09 -21.71 26.51
N ALA A 566 10.06 -21.29 27.26
CA ALA A 566 10.24 -20.56 28.52
C ALA A 566 10.99 -21.39 29.58
N ASP A 567 10.69 -22.69 29.66
CA ASP A 567 11.28 -23.60 30.65
C ASP A 567 12.74 -23.99 30.34
N ASP A 568 13.15 -23.94 29.07
CA ASP A 568 14.53 -24.23 28.65
C ASP A 568 15.52 -23.12 29.04
N ILE A 569 15.03 -21.93 29.37
CA ILE A 569 15.83 -20.71 29.57
C ILE A 569 16.14 -20.45 31.07
N LEU A 570 15.61 -21.25 32.01
CA LEU A 570 15.97 -21.22 33.45
C LEU A 570 16.02 -22.66 34.00
N PRO A 571 17.05 -23.10 34.78
CA PRO A 571 17.76 -22.33 35.82
C PRO A 571 19.29 -22.57 35.89
N ASN A 572 20.12 -21.51 35.79
CA ASN A 572 21.47 -21.37 36.41
C ASN A 572 22.32 -20.28 35.74
N THR A 573 21.76 -19.08 35.56
CA THR A 573 22.58 -17.89 35.30
C THR A 573 22.23 -16.89 36.40
N PRO A 574 23.15 -16.59 37.33
CA PRO A 574 22.93 -15.48 38.26
C PRO A 574 22.65 -14.23 37.43
N GLU A 575 21.81 -13.34 37.94
CA GLU A 575 21.40 -12.03 37.40
C GLU A 575 22.61 -11.13 37.01
N THR A 576 23.37 -11.55 36.01
CA THR A 576 24.64 -10.98 35.58
C THR A 576 24.70 -11.00 34.06
N SER A 577 23.65 -10.47 33.43
CA SER A 577 23.65 -10.17 31.99
C SER A 577 22.41 -9.39 31.56
N ALA A 578 21.98 -8.40 32.35
CA ALA A 578 21.30 -7.25 31.76
C ALA A 578 22.25 -6.43 30.84
N ASP A 579 23.55 -6.73 30.87
CA ASP A 579 24.63 -6.13 30.07
C ASP A 579 25.45 -7.15 29.24
N SER A 580 24.91 -8.33 28.93
CA SER A 580 25.54 -9.12 27.86
C SER A 580 25.25 -8.44 26.53
N GLU A 581 26.30 -7.92 25.88
CA GLU A 581 26.33 -7.38 24.51
C GLU A 581 26.01 -8.43 23.42
N VAL A 582 25.08 -9.36 23.68
CA VAL A 582 24.62 -10.38 22.74
C VAL A 582 23.30 -9.90 22.14
N GLY A 583 23.40 -9.26 20.97
CA GLY A 583 22.26 -9.08 20.07
C GLY A 583 21.37 -7.87 20.33
N ARG A 584 21.96 -6.68 20.55
CA ARG A 584 21.22 -5.40 20.48
C ARG A 584 20.57 -5.32 19.09
N ARG A 585 19.26 -5.60 19.00
CA ARG A 585 18.50 -5.44 17.75
C ARG A 585 18.63 -3.98 17.35
N THR A 586 19.21 -3.71 16.19
CA THR A 586 19.35 -2.34 15.70
C THR A 586 17.98 -1.86 15.26
N GLU A 587 17.30 -1.13 16.14
CA GLU A 587 16.02 -0.50 15.81
C GLU A 587 16.20 0.49 14.68
N LYS A 588 15.37 0.37 13.66
CA LYS A 588 15.43 1.21 12.46
C LYS A 588 14.29 2.23 12.57
N PRO A 589 14.57 3.55 12.56
CA PRO A 589 13.53 4.54 12.69
C PRO A 589 12.54 4.44 11.53
N LEU A 590 11.26 4.30 11.85
CA LEU A 590 10.19 4.22 10.87
C LEU A 590 9.91 5.57 10.24
N HIS A 591 9.56 5.55 8.96
CA HIS A 591 9.04 6.74 8.29
C HIS A 591 7.56 6.94 8.63
N GLN A 592 7.15 8.15 8.95
CA GLN A 592 5.76 8.49 9.29
C GLN A 592 4.88 8.82 8.06
N ILE A 593 5.35 8.55 6.83
CA ILE A 593 4.57 8.86 5.63
C ILE A 593 3.65 7.66 5.34
N SER A 594 2.38 7.95 5.08
CA SER A 594 1.34 6.97 4.76
C SER A 594 1.40 6.42 3.34
N THR A 595 2.18 7.06 2.45
CA THR A 595 2.26 6.67 1.04
C THR A 595 3.58 5.99 0.71
N LEU A 596 3.56 5.09 -0.27
CA LEU A 596 4.75 4.39 -0.75
C LEU A 596 5.58 5.25 -1.72
N MET A 597 5.04 6.37 -2.18
CA MET A 597 5.65 7.20 -3.23
C MET A 597 7.04 7.74 -2.87
N PRO A 598 7.33 8.26 -1.67
CA PRO A 598 8.68 8.71 -1.35
C PRO A 598 9.74 7.60 -1.44
N LEU A 599 9.35 6.35 -1.16
CA LEU A 599 10.20 5.18 -1.36
C LEU A 599 10.39 4.91 -2.87
N LEU A 600 9.31 4.97 -3.65
CA LEU A 600 9.31 4.72 -5.10
C LEU A 600 9.75 5.92 -5.97
N ASP A 601 10.01 7.07 -5.36
CA ASP A 601 10.67 8.20 -6.02
C ASP A 601 12.19 8.09 -5.87
N ARG A 602 12.65 7.44 -4.78
CA ARG A 602 14.07 7.13 -4.55
C ARG A 602 14.52 5.89 -5.33
N PHE A 603 13.65 4.90 -5.42
CA PHE A 603 13.85 3.68 -6.19
C PHE A 603 12.99 3.69 -7.44
N SER A 604 13.15 2.71 -8.33
CA SER A 604 12.21 2.53 -9.44
C SER A 604 10.81 2.26 -8.89
N ILE A 605 9.81 2.92 -9.48
CA ILE A 605 8.40 2.64 -9.21
C ILE A 605 7.99 1.22 -9.62
N ASN A 606 8.74 0.60 -10.55
CA ASN A 606 8.43 -0.72 -11.07
C ASN A 606 9.08 -1.81 -10.22
N LEU A 607 8.28 -2.80 -9.83
CA LEU A 607 8.76 -4.02 -9.20
C LEU A 607 9.53 -4.89 -10.21
N PRO A 608 10.73 -5.38 -9.84
CA PRO A 608 11.49 -6.32 -10.68
C PRO A 608 10.75 -7.65 -10.84
N ASP A 609 11.08 -8.39 -11.89
CA ASP A 609 10.49 -9.71 -12.09
C ASP A 609 11.04 -10.72 -11.07
N LEU A 610 10.20 -11.67 -10.61
CA LEU A 610 10.58 -12.65 -9.59
C LEU A 610 11.78 -13.49 -10.03
N SER A 611 11.86 -13.84 -11.32
CA SER A 611 12.95 -14.65 -11.87
C SER A 611 14.31 -13.94 -11.86
N SER A 612 14.30 -12.61 -11.80
CA SER A 612 15.50 -11.78 -11.79
C SER A 612 16.04 -11.51 -10.38
N LEU A 613 15.30 -11.89 -9.34
CA LEU A 613 15.66 -11.60 -7.96
C LEU A 613 16.71 -12.56 -7.44
N PRO A 614 17.65 -12.08 -6.62
CA PRO A 614 18.60 -12.96 -5.95
C PRO A 614 17.86 -13.86 -4.94
N LEU A 615 18.22 -15.15 -4.94
CA LEU A 615 17.66 -16.16 -4.06
C LEU A 615 18.66 -16.54 -2.97
N LEU A 616 18.20 -16.52 -1.71
CA LEU A 616 18.97 -16.92 -0.54
C LEU A 616 18.47 -18.26 0.01
N SER A 617 19.42 -19.11 0.41
CA SER A 617 19.15 -20.34 1.15
C SER A 617 18.57 -20.03 2.52
N TYR A 618 18.04 -21.04 3.22
CA TYR A 618 17.54 -20.87 4.59
C TYR A 618 18.59 -20.33 5.59
N ARG A 619 19.89 -20.45 5.26
CA ARG A 619 21.01 -19.89 6.04
C ARG A 619 21.36 -18.44 5.67
N GLY A 620 20.74 -17.88 4.63
CA GLY A 620 21.03 -16.53 4.15
C GLY A 620 22.17 -16.44 3.14
N GLU A 621 22.61 -17.58 2.59
CA GLU A 621 23.66 -17.63 1.57
C GLU A 621 23.05 -17.51 0.17
N SER A 622 23.72 -16.80 -0.75
CA SER A 622 23.26 -16.70 -2.14
C SER A 622 23.37 -18.06 -2.84
N ILE A 623 22.28 -18.51 -3.46
CA ILE A 623 22.22 -19.79 -4.17
C ILE A 623 21.81 -19.59 -5.63
N SER A 624 22.30 -20.47 -6.51
CA SER A 624 21.86 -20.52 -7.91
C SER A 624 20.68 -21.47 -8.07
N ASP A 625 19.91 -21.30 -9.15
CA ASP A 625 18.73 -22.13 -9.45
C ASP A 625 19.06 -23.64 -9.51
N ALA A 626 20.25 -23.99 -9.97
CA ALA A 626 20.70 -25.39 -10.05
C ALA A 626 20.97 -26.00 -8.67
N ILE A 627 21.60 -25.24 -7.76
CA ILE A 627 21.84 -25.67 -6.38
C ILE A 627 20.50 -25.77 -5.66
N TYR A 628 19.66 -24.75 -5.83
CA TYR A 628 18.31 -24.70 -5.28
C TYR A 628 17.46 -25.92 -5.66
N ALA A 629 17.41 -26.29 -6.95
CA ALA A 629 16.68 -27.46 -7.41
C ALA A 629 17.20 -28.76 -6.79
N LYS A 630 18.53 -28.90 -6.69
CA LYS A 630 19.18 -30.07 -6.08
C LYS A 630 18.90 -30.17 -4.58
N ASP A 631 18.97 -29.05 -3.86
CA ASP A 631 18.72 -28.99 -2.42
C ASP A 631 17.27 -29.39 -2.09
N ILE A 632 16.31 -28.96 -2.92
CA ILE A 632 14.90 -29.39 -2.79
C ILE A 632 14.78 -30.90 -2.98
N GLU A 633 15.37 -31.46 -4.03
CA GLU A 633 15.29 -32.89 -4.31
C GLU A 633 15.90 -33.71 -3.16
N GLU A 634 17.08 -33.32 -2.69
CA GLU A 634 17.78 -33.99 -1.60
C GLU A 634 17.01 -33.87 -0.27
N TYR A 635 16.52 -32.68 0.07
CA TYR A 635 15.75 -32.47 1.28
C TYR A 635 14.41 -33.19 1.24
N THR A 636 13.71 -33.17 0.10
CA THR A 636 12.43 -33.90 -0.09
C THR A 636 12.61 -35.40 0.13
N LYS A 637 13.69 -35.98 -0.40
CA LYS A 637 14.00 -37.40 -0.19
C LYS A 637 14.24 -37.70 1.29
N ARG A 638 15.06 -36.87 1.97
CA ARG A 638 15.31 -37.01 3.41
C ARG A 638 14.04 -36.84 4.24
N PHE A 639 13.21 -35.86 3.90
CA PHE A 639 11.94 -35.57 4.57
C PHE A 639 10.98 -36.75 4.43
N ARG A 640 10.83 -37.34 3.23
CA ARG A 640 9.95 -38.49 3.01
C ARG A 640 10.33 -39.70 3.86
N THR A 641 11.62 -40.03 3.95
CA THR A 641 12.09 -41.14 4.78
C THR A 641 11.97 -40.85 6.28
N ARG A 642 12.25 -39.61 6.72
CA ARG A 642 12.28 -39.26 8.15
C ARG A 642 10.92 -38.88 8.74
N TYR A 643 10.13 -38.09 8.02
CA TYR A 643 8.87 -37.51 8.48
C TYR A 643 7.66 -37.94 7.64
N GLY A 644 7.88 -38.35 6.39
CA GLY A 644 6.82 -38.74 5.44
C GLY A 644 6.23 -40.15 5.64
N GLY A 645 6.81 -40.96 6.54
CA GLY A 645 6.39 -42.35 6.76
C GLY A 645 6.68 -43.28 5.57
N CYS A 646 7.56 -42.89 4.65
CA CYS A 646 7.87 -43.65 3.44
C CYS A 646 8.98 -44.69 3.69
N GLN A 647 8.78 -45.94 3.26
CA GLN A 647 9.82 -46.97 3.33
C GLN A 647 10.83 -46.85 2.17
N ASP A 648 12.12 -47.02 2.47
CA ASP A 648 13.18 -47.02 1.48
C ASP A 648 13.03 -48.21 0.51
N GLY A 649 12.62 -47.95 -0.74
CA GLY A 649 12.75 -48.91 -1.85
C GLY A 649 11.52 -49.19 -2.69
N ASN A 650 10.33 -48.66 -2.37
CA ASN A 650 9.12 -48.87 -3.19
C ASN A 650 8.77 -47.62 -4.04
N TRP A 651 9.76 -47.08 -4.74
CA TRP A 651 9.59 -45.90 -5.60
C TRP A 651 9.03 -46.33 -6.96
N LYS A 652 7.72 -46.53 -7.07
CA LYS A 652 7.09 -46.43 -8.40
C LYS A 652 7.04 -44.97 -8.77
N ALA A 653 7.72 -44.59 -9.85
CA ALA A 653 7.81 -43.24 -10.39
C ALA A 653 6.47 -42.65 -10.90
N ASP A 654 5.34 -43.26 -10.57
CA ASP A 654 4.03 -43.06 -11.22
C ASP A 654 2.86 -42.86 -10.24
N SER A 655 3.12 -42.72 -8.93
CA SER A 655 2.12 -42.24 -7.97
C SER A 655 2.56 -40.86 -7.46
N SER A 656 1.63 -39.90 -7.48
CA SER A 656 1.75 -38.46 -7.17
C SER A 656 2.95 -38.03 -6.29
N PRO A 657 3.56 -36.85 -6.54
CA PRO A 657 4.75 -36.36 -5.84
C PRO A 657 4.47 -35.87 -4.40
N GLY A 658 3.66 -36.57 -3.63
CA GLY A 658 3.31 -36.21 -2.26
C GLY A 658 4.49 -36.27 -1.29
N LEU A 659 4.46 -35.47 -0.23
CA LEU A 659 5.49 -35.50 0.83
C LEU A 659 5.31 -36.68 1.79
N PHE A 660 4.11 -37.28 1.80
CA PHE A 660 3.70 -38.31 2.74
C PHE A 660 3.22 -39.57 1.99
N CYS A 661 3.48 -40.77 2.54
CA CYS A 661 3.23 -42.04 1.85
C CYS A 661 2.02 -42.85 2.36
N SER A 662 1.26 -42.36 3.34
CA SER A 662 0.08 -43.07 3.84
C SER A 662 -1.17 -42.76 2.99
N SER A 663 -1.98 -43.79 2.71
CA SER A 663 -3.16 -43.72 1.83
C SER A 663 -4.31 -42.85 2.34
N ASP A 664 -4.27 -42.45 3.61
CA ASP A 664 -5.33 -41.68 4.28
C ASP A 664 -5.01 -40.17 4.37
N LEU A 665 -3.91 -39.71 3.75
CA LEU A 665 -3.42 -38.34 3.86
C LEU A 665 -3.84 -37.49 2.66
N VAL A 666 -4.36 -36.31 2.94
CA VAL A 666 -4.79 -35.34 1.92
C VAL A 666 -3.59 -34.47 1.55
N ASP A 667 -3.05 -34.65 0.35
CA ASP A 667 -2.28 -33.60 -0.31
C ASP A 667 -3.28 -32.72 -1.07
N VAL A 668 -3.55 -31.52 -0.56
CA VAL A 668 -4.27 -30.51 -1.35
C VAL A 668 -3.28 -30.00 -2.40
N ALA A 669 -3.65 -30.15 -3.67
CA ALA A 669 -2.89 -29.72 -4.83
C ALA A 669 -3.14 -28.25 -5.16
#